data_AF-A0A959E3J5-F1
#
_entry.id   AF-A0A959E3J5-F1
#
_cell.length_a   1.000
_cell.length_b   1.000
_cell.length_c   1.000
_cell.angle_alpha   90.00
_cell.angle_beta   90.00
_cell.angle_gamma   90.00
#
_symmetry.space_group_name_H-M   'P 1'
#
loop_
_entity.id
_entity.type
_entity.pdbx_description
1 polymer ?
#
loop_
_entity_poly.entity_id
_entity_poly.type
_entity_poly.pdbx_seq_one_letter_code
_entity_poly.pdbx_strand_id
1 'polypeptide(L)'
;MKKIQITGLLFIILCFGASAQRAPGLIWKKHFGGNKADRALDVAADYTGRIAVAASTTSPAEGDKAGAFGGQDALFMLLDADGQVRKETRLGGKGNDLLKSVAPTFDGGFILAGRTTSSGAGKTDGWLVKLDENGDTLWQKTVGFHRNEEFNDIIQTADGGLLAVGSIERAEGKTDMWVYCAYPDGTVRWQQTFGNRGADEARAVAETQDGHIAIAGVTSQGKGGRNIWLFIIDKNGKPLNHHIFGSRMYEEVNGIVATMDGGFALSGFAKTNTENEGRGMKDAWLIKTAADGEMVWQTTVGGRSNDSAFGMTETTDGSLLLVGYTFSHLIGANTSNALIAKVDSAGKLIWQTDEYGGKADDELTAAALLPDGSFVLAGTTASRQEEAREEDIWVMRLNREYDFNTTVPTQLAISGLQLLDNGDGILEEGEEAWLSMTVENKGRQDAYDADLVIQETGQNKFLQFAGYRKIGFLAPGRSRRVLIPVKALEGVAPGDAAFEVFCTDASRTRTQPATLSFTLKPLNLPSDYLDIQWMWPAAGSKPGRELQVEVKQPVVSIRVRTRSDRKLNKSHFTILLNGQPYKVGQKAGEANLADKGKTRDIFTYEYVNQVELTLGMNTIEVVAENGSKKAVTPAIRVEYSNKPNLHVLAVGIDHDDLKYTARDAMDFAASFAGQDGKLFDKVYMTALVSGSKTRSGVFQTDGDVVRKAFRDLQDKYQYTIYEQDLLLVFVSSHGKTVNNEFKIIPTDFGLTGEKSLIDYRQDIIDQLTPLPCRKLVFIDACHSGSFDLDEASGTAVGTEGQDNAQSKALIGLSDGSAYAGTLASCRSDESSWEDARWNNGAFTEAILGAFHNEPFRDGQGVFSPTDDDRTLTIGELYRYISRRVPQMLLDAGKQGAQHPYLSQEQYARVKDIPVFEVGGNN
;
A
#
# COMPACT_ATOMS: atom_id res chain seq x y z
N MET A 1 -29.62 -74.26 33.55
CA MET A 1 -28.45 -74.83 32.84
C MET A 1 -27.69 -73.70 32.16
N LYS A 2 -26.36 -73.70 32.36
CA LYS A 2 -25.28 -72.98 31.65
C LYS A 2 -25.15 -71.44 31.79
N LYS A 3 -24.03 -71.08 32.42
CA LYS A 3 -23.30 -69.81 32.35
C LYS A 3 -22.91 -69.47 30.90
N ILE A 4 -22.92 -68.19 30.55
CA ILE A 4 -21.96 -67.57 29.62
C ILE A 4 -21.55 -66.23 30.24
N GLN A 5 -20.25 -66.04 30.46
CA GLN A 5 -19.64 -64.76 30.82
C GLN A 5 -19.56 -63.86 29.58
N ILE A 6 -19.89 -62.58 29.75
CA ILE A 6 -19.48 -61.52 28.81
C ILE A 6 -18.76 -60.45 29.63
N THR A 7 -17.44 -60.40 29.43
CA THR A 7 -16.56 -59.24 29.69
C THR A 7 -16.83 -58.16 28.65
N GLY A 8 -16.93 -56.88 29.04
CA GLY A 8 -16.96 -55.78 28.08
C GLY A 8 -17.25 -54.38 28.63
N LEU A 9 -16.16 -53.63 28.86
CA LEU A 9 -15.98 -52.17 28.82
C LEU A 9 -16.87 -51.23 29.66
N LEU A 10 -16.25 -50.64 30.69
CA LEU A 10 -16.64 -49.39 31.33
C LEU A 10 -16.15 -48.23 30.46
N PHE A 11 -17.05 -47.52 29.77
CA PHE A 11 -16.74 -46.25 29.10
C PHE A 11 -16.76 -45.14 30.16
N ILE A 12 -15.59 -44.76 30.66
CA ILE A 12 -15.42 -43.50 31.40
C ILE A 12 -15.42 -42.39 30.35
N ILE A 13 -16.52 -41.66 30.24
CA ILE A 13 -16.53 -40.37 29.54
C ILE A 13 -15.80 -39.39 30.46
N LEU A 14 -14.50 -39.19 30.21
CA LEU A 14 -13.77 -38.03 30.68
C LEU A 14 -14.34 -36.82 29.93
N CYS A 15 -15.34 -36.17 30.52
CA CYS A 15 -15.71 -34.81 30.15
C CYS A 15 -14.53 -33.90 30.51
N PHE A 16 -13.62 -33.65 29.57
CA PHE A 16 -12.83 -32.43 29.60
C PHE A 16 -13.81 -31.28 29.41
N GLY A 17 -14.21 -30.66 30.53
CA GLY A 17 -14.96 -29.42 30.50
C GLY A 17 -14.07 -28.34 29.89
N ALA A 18 -14.26 -28.04 28.61
CA ALA A 18 -13.83 -26.77 28.06
C ALA A 18 -14.67 -25.69 28.76
N SER A 19 -14.09 -24.98 29.72
CA SER A 19 -14.73 -23.77 30.25
C SER A 19 -14.80 -22.76 29.10
N ALA A 20 -16.01 -22.35 28.70
CA ALA A 20 -16.16 -21.24 27.78
C ALA A 20 -15.46 -20.01 28.37
N GLN A 21 -14.48 -19.46 27.64
CA GLN A 21 -13.77 -18.25 28.04
C GLN A 21 -14.80 -17.10 28.07
N ARG A 22 -14.90 -16.42 29.22
CA ARG A 22 -15.81 -15.28 29.41
C ARG A 22 -15.11 -13.98 29.05
N ALA A 23 -15.89 -12.95 28.73
CA ALA A 23 -15.40 -11.60 28.54
C ALA A 23 -14.56 -11.12 29.75
N PRO A 24 -13.51 -10.32 29.52
CA PRO A 24 -12.64 -9.84 30.58
C PRO A 24 -13.40 -8.90 31.51
N GLY A 25 -13.13 -9.00 32.80
CA GLY A 25 -13.75 -8.13 33.80
C GLY A 25 -13.27 -6.68 33.68
N LEU A 26 -14.18 -5.74 33.90
CA LEU A 26 -13.89 -4.31 33.99
C LEU A 26 -12.92 -4.00 35.16
N ILE A 27 -11.87 -3.24 34.89
CA ILE A 27 -10.99 -2.67 35.93
C ILE A 27 -11.55 -1.30 36.34
N TRP A 28 -11.70 -0.39 35.38
CA TRP A 28 -12.28 0.93 35.60
C TRP A 28 -12.95 1.46 34.33
N LYS A 29 -13.82 2.44 34.52
CA LYS A 29 -14.58 3.13 33.48
C LYS A 29 -14.70 4.60 33.86
N LYS A 30 -14.46 5.50 32.90
CA LYS A 30 -14.46 6.96 33.12
C LYS A 30 -15.13 7.68 31.96
N HIS A 31 -15.67 8.86 32.28
CA HIS A 31 -16.39 9.72 31.37
C HIS A 31 -15.76 11.11 31.37
N PHE A 32 -15.62 11.71 30.18
CA PHE A 32 -15.02 13.03 29.99
C PHE A 32 -15.88 13.85 29.03
N GLY A 33 -16.05 15.14 29.32
CA GLY A 33 -16.90 16.00 28.49
C GLY A 33 -17.53 17.14 29.27
N GLY A 34 -18.07 18.10 28.52
CA GLY A 34 -18.62 19.35 29.01
C GLY A 34 -20.14 19.31 29.10
N ASN A 35 -20.79 20.31 28.51
CA ASN A 35 -22.25 20.45 28.48
C ASN A 35 -22.81 20.39 27.05
N LYS A 36 -21.98 19.96 26.10
CA LYS A 36 -22.31 19.73 24.70
C LYS A 36 -21.69 18.41 24.26
N ALA A 37 -21.68 18.15 22.95
CA ALA A 37 -21.15 16.91 22.41
C ALA A 37 -19.61 16.87 22.49
N ASP A 38 -19.12 15.77 23.05
CA ASP A 38 -17.72 15.39 23.24
C ASP A 38 -17.57 13.92 22.83
N ARG A 39 -16.73 13.63 21.83
CA ARG A 39 -16.65 12.29 21.20
C ARG A 39 -15.21 11.78 21.11
N ALA A 40 -14.92 10.57 21.59
CA ALA A 40 -13.64 9.93 21.31
C ALA A 40 -13.64 9.30 19.92
N LEU A 41 -12.58 9.57 19.17
CA LEU A 41 -12.39 9.10 17.81
C LEU A 41 -11.35 7.97 17.77
N ASP A 42 -10.31 8.07 18.58
CA ASP A 42 -9.25 7.07 18.64
C ASP A 42 -8.56 7.01 20.01
N VAL A 43 -7.94 5.87 20.33
CA VAL A 43 -7.15 5.65 21.54
C VAL A 43 -5.89 4.85 21.24
N ALA A 44 -4.78 5.31 21.81
CA ALA A 44 -3.53 4.58 21.81
C ALA A 44 -2.95 4.48 23.21
N ALA A 45 -2.24 3.39 23.47
CA ALA A 45 -1.43 3.23 24.67
C ALA A 45 0.04 3.24 24.28
N ASP A 46 0.85 3.95 25.05
CA ASP A 46 2.30 3.84 24.93
C ASP A 46 2.87 2.72 25.80
N TYR A 47 4.18 2.53 25.67
CA TYR A 47 4.89 1.46 26.37
C TYR A 47 5.03 1.67 27.88
N THR A 48 4.79 2.89 28.39
CA THR A 48 4.78 3.19 29.82
C THR A 48 3.41 2.94 30.45
N GLY A 49 2.40 2.60 29.63
CA GLY A 49 1.01 2.45 30.04
C GLY A 49 0.24 3.77 30.08
N ARG A 50 0.78 4.87 29.52
CA ARG A 50 0.01 6.10 29.31
C ARG A 50 -0.98 5.88 28.17
N ILE A 51 -2.16 6.48 28.32
CA ILE A 51 -3.28 6.33 27.38
C ILE A 51 -3.50 7.71 26.74
N ALA A 52 -3.38 7.78 25.42
CA ALA A 52 -3.68 8.96 24.62
C ALA A 52 -5.04 8.77 23.94
N VAL A 53 -5.91 9.78 24.05
CA VAL A 53 -7.24 9.79 23.42
C VAL A 53 -7.31 10.98 22.47
N ALA A 54 -7.59 10.70 21.20
CA ALA A 54 -7.99 11.70 20.23
C ALA A 54 -9.51 11.83 20.25
N ALA A 55 -10.01 13.04 20.44
CA ALA A 55 -11.42 13.33 20.58
C ALA A 55 -11.80 14.61 19.84
N SER A 56 -13.10 14.86 19.76
CA SER A 56 -13.66 16.13 19.30
C SER A 56 -14.58 16.72 20.37
N THR A 57 -14.62 18.04 20.47
CA THR A 57 -15.44 18.76 21.44
C THR A 57 -16.16 19.92 20.78
N THR A 58 -17.42 20.12 21.16
CA THR A 58 -18.17 21.37 20.92
C THR A 58 -18.41 22.15 22.22
N SER A 59 -17.95 21.59 23.34
CA SER A 59 -18.08 22.17 24.67
C SER A 59 -17.15 23.38 24.83
N PRO A 60 -17.58 24.44 25.52
CA PRO A 60 -16.70 25.55 25.88
C PRO A 60 -15.73 25.10 26.98
N ALA A 61 -14.44 25.47 26.89
CA ALA A 61 -13.49 25.22 27.97
C ALA A 61 -13.37 26.45 28.90
N GLU A 62 -13.19 26.19 30.20
CA GLU A 62 -12.92 27.26 31.16
C GLU A 62 -11.53 27.86 30.91
N GLY A 63 -11.46 29.19 30.72
CA GLY A 63 -10.20 29.90 30.52
C GLY A 63 -9.80 30.12 29.06
N ASP A 64 -10.55 29.59 28.08
CA ASP A 64 -10.37 29.91 26.67
C ASP A 64 -10.54 31.42 26.44
N LYS A 65 -9.65 32.01 25.65
CA LYS A 65 -9.85 33.39 25.20
C LYS A 65 -11.11 33.45 24.35
N ALA A 66 -11.97 34.42 24.62
CA ALA A 66 -13.22 34.60 23.88
C ALA A 66 -12.96 34.65 22.35
N GLY A 67 -13.58 33.73 21.60
CA GLY A 67 -13.45 33.63 20.15
C GLY A 67 -12.16 32.99 19.63
N ALA A 68 -11.37 32.33 20.50
CA ALA A 68 -10.21 31.54 20.10
C ALA A 68 -10.61 30.26 19.35
N PHE A 69 -11.71 29.64 19.79
CA PHE A 69 -12.27 28.40 19.25
C PHE A 69 -13.68 28.63 18.70
N GLY A 70 -14.06 27.87 17.68
CA GLY A 70 -15.37 27.90 17.03
C GLY A 70 -15.74 26.52 16.48
N GLY A 71 -17.01 26.31 16.11
CA GLY A 71 -17.42 25.03 15.52
C GLY A 71 -17.19 23.81 16.43
N GLN A 72 -16.71 22.72 15.81
CA GLN A 72 -16.22 21.50 16.47
C GLN A 72 -14.69 21.51 16.45
N ASP A 73 -14.05 21.35 17.61
CA ASP A 73 -12.59 21.39 17.76
C ASP A 73 -12.01 20.03 18.17
N ALA A 74 -10.71 19.85 17.96
CA ALA A 74 -10.01 18.65 18.40
C ALA A 74 -9.70 18.76 19.90
N LEU A 75 -9.86 17.64 20.61
CA LEU A 75 -9.51 17.48 22.01
C LEU A 75 -8.52 16.34 22.14
N PHE A 76 -7.37 16.61 22.74
CA PHE A 76 -6.40 15.59 23.13
C PHE A 76 -6.45 15.37 24.64
N MET A 77 -6.50 14.11 25.07
CA MET A 77 -6.35 13.74 26.47
C MET A 77 -5.22 12.74 26.66
N LEU A 78 -4.40 12.97 27.67
CA LEU A 78 -3.38 12.05 28.14
C LEU A 78 -3.76 11.57 29.54
N LEU A 79 -3.92 10.26 29.70
CA LEU A 79 -4.25 9.61 30.97
C LEU A 79 -3.10 8.71 31.42
N ASP A 80 -3.03 8.45 32.73
CA ASP A 80 -2.23 7.33 33.25
C ASP A 80 -2.97 5.98 33.13
N ALA A 81 -2.31 4.89 33.52
CA ALA A 81 -2.86 3.54 33.46
C ALA A 81 -4.11 3.33 34.35
N ASP A 82 -4.31 4.18 35.37
CA ASP A 82 -5.49 4.19 36.25
C ASP A 82 -6.58 5.14 35.71
N GLY A 83 -6.39 5.68 34.50
CA GLY A 83 -7.28 6.57 33.78
C GLY A 83 -7.32 8.00 34.33
N GLN A 84 -6.37 8.41 35.19
CA GLN A 84 -6.35 9.78 35.71
C GLN A 84 -5.83 10.75 34.64
N VAL A 85 -6.47 11.90 34.51
CA VAL A 85 -6.08 12.92 33.52
C VAL A 85 -4.75 13.53 33.92
N ARG A 86 -3.75 13.38 33.04
CA ARG A 86 -2.46 14.07 33.14
C ARG A 86 -2.47 15.37 32.34
N LYS A 87 -3.15 15.36 31.19
CA LYS A 87 -3.30 16.52 30.32
C LYS A 87 -4.60 16.45 29.54
N GLU A 88 -5.19 17.61 29.34
CA GLU A 88 -6.27 17.85 28.41
C GLU A 88 -5.88 19.09 27.58
N THR A 89 -6.01 19.03 26.27
CA THR A 89 -5.62 20.12 25.38
C THR A 89 -6.58 20.23 24.22
N ARG A 90 -7.23 21.39 24.12
CA ARG A 90 -8.02 21.76 22.95
C ARG A 90 -7.10 22.30 21.86
N LEU A 91 -7.29 21.80 20.64
CA LEU A 91 -6.50 22.16 19.47
C LEU A 91 -7.47 22.55 18.35
N GLY A 92 -7.16 23.63 17.62
CA GLY A 92 -8.01 24.14 16.55
C GLY A 92 -8.03 25.67 16.48
N GLY A 93 -9.08 26.19 15.86
CA GLY A 93 -9.30 27.62 15.65
C GLY A 93 -10.78 27.94 15.51
N LYS A 94 -11.14 28.89 14.64
CA LYS A 94 -12.53 29.35 14.50
C LYS A 94 -13.42 28.45 13.63
N GLY A 95 -12.81 27.56 12.85
CA GLY A 95 -13.45 26.62 11.94
C GLY A 95 -13.76 25.29 12.61
N ASN A 96 -13.95 24.24 11.81
CA ASN A 96 -14.04 22.87 12.32
C ASN A 96 -12.68 22.19 12.22
N ASP A 97 -12.20 21.66 13.33
CA ASP A 97 -10.89 21.04 13.47
C ASP A 97 -11.06 19.68 14.15
N LEU A 98 -10.59 18.60 13.53
CA LEU A 98 -10.71 17.24 14.06
C LEU A 98 -9.38 16.51 13.93
N LEU A 99 -8.98 15.79 14.97
CA LEU A 99 -7.91 14.80 14.94
C LEU A 99 -8.56 13.43 15.10
N LYS A 100 -8.55 12.64 14.01
CA LYS A 100 -9.27 11.38 13.90
C LYS A 100 -8.47 10.17 14.39
N SER A 101 -7.13 10.27 14.39
CA SER A 101 -6.23 9.18 14.76
C SER A 101 -5.08 9.69 15.62
N VAL A 102 -4.60 8.84 16.54
CA VAL A 102 -3.45 9.08 17.41
C VAL A 102 -2.55 7.85 17.48
N ALA A 103 -1.24 8.07 17.31
CA ALA A 103 -0.23 7.02 17.45
C ALA A 103 0.90 7.44 18.40
N PRO A 104 1.42 6.53 19.25
CA PRO A 104 2.59 6.80 20.06
C PRO A 104 3.82 6.86 19.17
N THR A 105 4.79 7.70 19.53
CA THR A 105 6.05 7.85 18.81
C THR A 105 7.24 7.35 19.62
N PHE A 106 8.32 6.95 18.95
CA PHE A 106 9.48 6.29 19.56
C PHE A 106 10.27 7.20 20.50
N ASP A 107 10.13 8.51 20.34
CA ASP A 107 10.64 9.53 21.25
C ASP A 107 9.82 9.63 22.56
N GLY A 108 8.77 8.82 22.73
CA GLY A 108 7.90 8.80 23.91
C GLY A 108 6.74 9.80 23.87
N GLY A 109 6.58 10.56 22.78
CA GLY A 109 5.43 11.43 22.53
C GLY A 109 4.33 10.78 21.72
N PHE A 110 3.51 11.61 21.06
CA PHE A 110 2.38 11.17 20.22
C PHE A 110 2.31 11.96 18.93
N ILE A 111 1.79 11.36 17.86
CA ILE A 111 1.44 12.01 16.61
C ILE A 111 -0.06 11.84 16.35
N LEU A 112 -0.71 12.91 15.89
CA LEU A 112 -2.13 12.93 15.57
C LEU A 112 -2.34 13.38 14.13
N ALA A 113 -3.39 12.85 13.50
CA ALA A 113 -3.80 13.23 12.15
C ALA A 113 -5.30 13.45 12.04
N GLY A 114 -5.70 14.35 11.15
CA GLY A 114 -7.09 14.63 10.85
C GLY A 114 -7.25 15.74 9.81
N ARG A 115 -8.13 16.70 10.10
CA ARG A 115 -8.45 17.81 9.19
C ARG A 115 -8.68 19.13 9.92
N THR A 116 -8.51 20.23 9.20
CA THR A 116 -8.76 21.59 9.67
C THR A 116 -9.48 22.41 8.60
N THR A 117 -10.44 23.23 9.02
CA THR A 117 -10.98 24.32 8.18
C THR A 117 -10.58 25.70 8.72
N SER A 118 -9.73 25.74 9.76
CA SER A 118 -9.24 26.95 10.40
C SER A 118 -7.99 27.51 9.72
N SER A 119 -7.29 26.69 8.93
CA SER A 119 -6.05 27.04 8.24
C SER A 119 -5.89 26.18 6.98
N GLY A 120 -5.01 26.59 6.06
CA GLY A 120 -4.71 25.83 4.84
C GLY A 120 -5.00 26.60 3.56
N ALA A 121 -4.82 25.94 2.42
CA ALA A 121 -5.01 26.53 1.10
C ALA A 121 -6.39 26.22 0.49
N GLY A 122 -7.08 25.22 1.05
CA GLY A 122 -8.36 24.72 0.59
C GLY A 122 -9.53 25.11 1.50
N LYS A 123 -10.64 24.39 1.34
CA LYS A 123 -11.80 24.51 2.25
C LYS A 123 -11.63 23.66 3.49
N THR A 124 -10.99 22.51 3.32
CA THR A 124 -10.61 21.55 4.35
C THR A 124 -9.27 21.00 3.95
N ASP A 125 -8.29 21.08 4.85
CA ASP A 125 -6.94 20.58 4.60
C ASP A 125 -6.58 19.50 5.64
N GLY A 126 -5.71 18.57 5.27
CA GLY A 126 -5.15 17.58 6.18
C GLY A 126 -4.36 18.26 7.29
N TRP A 127 -4.46 17.73 8.51
CA TRP A 127 -3.81 18.32 9.68
C TRP A 127 -3.03 17.29 10.48
N LEU A 128 -1.78 17.62 10.82
CA LEU A 128 -0.88 16.79 11.62
C LEU A 128 -0.42 17.56 12.86
N VAL A 129 -0.41 16.90 14.02
CA VAL A 129 0.06 17.49 15.28
C VAL A 129 0.99 16.51 15.97
N LYS A 130 2.22 16.94 16.28
CA LYS A 130 3.17 16.18 17.10
C LYS A 130 3.21 16.74 18.50
N LEU A 131 3.08 15.84 19.47
CA LEU A 131 3.19 16.10 20.88
C LEU A 131 4.44 15.45 21.48
N ASP A 132 4.94 16.01 22.56
CA ASP A 132 5.95 15.37 23.40
C ASP A 132 5.33 14.34 24.37
N GLU A 133 6.16 13.77 25.23
CA GLU A 133 5.78 12.80 26.25
C GLU A 133 4.81 13.35 27.32
N ASN A 134 4.76 14.65 27.53
CA ASN A 134 3.86 15.30 28.47
C ASN A 134 2.54 15.71 27.82
N GLY A 135 2.42 15.60 26.49
CA GLY A 135 1.28 16.07 25.72
C GLY A 135 1.38 17.54 25.31
N ASP A 136 2.58 18.14 25.36
CA ASP A 136 2.83 19.49 24.85
C ASP A 136 3.10 19.48 23.34
N THR A 137 2.53 20.45 22.62
CA THR A 137 2.70 20.56 21.17
C THR A 137 4.12 20.91 20.79
N LEU A 138 4.80 20.00 20.09
CA LEU A 138 6.12 20.22 19.50
C LEU A 138 6.01 20.96 18.17
N TRP A 139 5.11 20.49 17.30
CA TRP A 139 4.81 21.14 16.03
C TRP A 139 3.42 20.74 15.52
N GLN A 140 2.87 21.55 14.62
CA GLN A 140 1.66 21.25 13.87
C GLN A 140 1.84 21.66 12.41
N LYS A 141 1.22 20.93 11.48
CA LYS A 141 1.29 21.19 10.04
C LYS A 141 -0.06 21.00 9.38
N THR A 142 -0.40 21.95 8.53
CA THR A 142 -1.54 21.86 7.62
C THR A 142 -1.02 21.49 6.24
N VAL A 143 -1.58 20.44 5.66
CA VAL A 143 -1.16 19.86 4.38
C VAL A 143 -2.41 19.70 3.52
N GLY A 144 -2.45 20.42 2.41
CA GLY A 144 -3.56 20.36 1.48
C GLY A 144 -3.29 21.22 0.26
N PHE A 145 -4.25 21.20 -0.65
CA PHE A 145 -4.22 21.87 -1.93
C PHE A 145 -5.37 22.90 -1.98
N HIS A 146 -6.01 23.07 -3.13
CA HIS A 146 -7.06 24.08 -3.31
C HIS A 146 -8.48 23.51 -3.08
N ARG A 147 -8.60 22.24 -2.66
CA ARG A 147 -9.88 21.53 -2.55
C ARG A 147 -10.09 20.99 -1.13
N ASN A 148 -10.69 19.80 -1.01
CA ASN A 148 -10.93 19.14 0.25
C ASN A 148 -9.95 17.98 0.39
N GLU A 149 -9.13 18.06 1.41
CA GLU A 149 -8.18 17.03 1.80
C GLU A 149 -8.35 16.74 3.28
N GLU A 150 -8.24 15.48 3.67
CA GLU A 150 -8.23 15.08 5.07
C GLU A 150 -7.38 13.84 5.28
N PHE A 151 -6.83 13.70 6.48
CA PHE A 151 -6.31 12.43 6.99
C PHE A 151 -7.35 11.72 7.84
N ASN A 152 -7.40 10.40 7.74
CA ASN A 152 -8.25 9.52 8.52
C ASN A 152 -7.46 8.68 9.52
N ASP A 153 -6.21 8.32 9.19
CA ASP A 153 -5.36 7.52 10.06
C ASP A 153 -3.88 7.87 9.93
N ILE A 154 -3.09 7.57 10.96
CA ILE A 154 -1.64 7.80 11.01
C ILE A 154 -0.92 6.77 11.87
N ILE A 155 0.26 6.34 11.39
CA ILE A 155 1.21 5.52 12.16
C ILE A 155 2.60 6.14 12.13
N GLN A 156 3.42 5.84 13.13
CA GLN A 156 4.87 5.98 13.00
C GLN A 156 5.42 4.73 12.33
N THR A 157 6.13 4.89 11.22
CA THR A 157 6.72 3.77 10.48
C THR A 157 7.92 3.19 11.23
N ALA A 158 8.26 1.94 10.95
CA ALA A 158 9.35 1.21 11.61
C ALA A 158 10.72 1.92 11.51
N ASP A 159 10.92 2.74 10.48
CA ASP A 159 12.12 3.56 10.26
C ASP A 159 12.08 4.94 10.96
N GLY A 160 11.06 5.18 11.79
CA GLY A 160 10.87 6.42 12.55
C GLY A 160 10.14 7.53 11.80
N GLY A 161 9.84 7.34 10.50
CA GLY A 161 8.99 8.22 9.71
C GLY A 161 7.53 8.23 10.15
N LEU A 162 6.71 9.01 9.46
CA LEU A 162 5.26 9.09 9.65
C LEU A 162 4.57 8.64 8.36
N LEU A 163 3.46 7.93 8.49
CA LEU A 163 2.62 7.58 7.35
C LEU A 163 1.17 7.89 7.70
N ALA A 164 0.61 8.88 7.02
CA ALA A 164 -0.79 9.28 7.15
C ALA A 164 -1.56 8.90 5.90
N VAL A 165 -2.81 8.49 6.06
CA VAL A 165 -3.71 8.15 4.94
C VAL A 165 -5.03 8.87 5.07
N GLY A 166 -5.68 9.15 3.94
CA GLY A 166 -7.00 9.77 3.92
C GLY A 166 -7.53 9.95 2.51
N SER A 167 -8.12 11.10 2.22
CA SER A 167 -8.75 11.38 0.93
C SER A 167 -8.37 12.75 0.39
N ILE A 168 -8.29 12.85 -0.93
CA ILE A 168 -8.07 14.08 -1.69
C ILE A 168 -9.15 14.26 -2.75
N GLU A 169 -9.71 15.47 -2.86
CA GLU A 169 -10.73 15.78 -3.87
C GLU A 169 -10.11 16.18 -5.22
N ARG A 170 -10.58 15.53 -6.29
CA ARG A 170 -10.24 15.81 -7.68
C ARG A 170 -11.02 16.97 -8.28
N ALA A 171 -10.58 17.42 -9.45
CA ALA A 171 -11.19 18.55 -10.17
C ALA A 171 -12.71 18.40 -10.40
N GLU A 172 -13.13 17.16 -10.63
CA GLU A 172 -14.49 16.71 -10.93
C GLU A 172 -15.36 16.42 -9.69
N GLY A 173 -14.85 16.68 -8.48
CA GLY A 173 -15.60 16.54 -7.22
C GLY A 173 -15.69 15.10 -6.70
N LYS A 174 -14.87 14.19 -7.23
CA LYS A 174 -14.65 12.84 -6.70
C LYS A 174 -13.43 12.81 -5.80
N THR A 175 -13.34 11.83 -4.91
CA THR A 175 -12.18 11.64 -4.03
C THR A 175 -11.33 10.48 -4.49
N ASP A 176 -10.02 10.56 -4.22
CA ASP A 176 -9.08 9.45 -4.31
C ASP A 176 -8.47 9.20 -2.92
N MET A 177 -7.96 7.99 -2.69
CA MET A 177 -7.11 7.70 -1.53
C MET A 177 -5.87 8.59 -1.59
N TRP A 178 -5.49 9.18 -0.47
CA TRP A 178 -4.25 9.93 -0.35
C TRP A 178 -3.34 9.29 0.69
N VAL A 179 -2.08 9.08 0.32
CA VAL A 179 -1.04 8.50 1.16
C VAL A 179 0.09 9.51 1.29
N TYR A 180 0.40 9.89 2.52
CA TYR A 180 1.38 10.90 2.85
C TYR A 180 2.46 10.30 3.75
N CYS A 181 3.64 10.06 3.18
CA CYS A 181 4.80 9.61 3.93
C CYS A 181 5.70 10.80 4.26
N ALA A 182 6.09 10.91 5.52
CA ALA A 182 6.90 11.99 6.03
C ALA A 182 8.01 11.53 6.96
N TYR A 183 8.95 12.42 7.21
CA TYR A 183 9.93 12.30 8.29
C TYR A 183 9.27 12.56 9.66
N PRO A 184 9.93 12.21 10.79
CA PRO A 184 9.37 12.45 12.13
C PRO A 184 9.03 13.91 12.45
N ASP A 185 9.60 14.88 11.71
CA ASP A 185 9.28 16.31 11.82
C ASP A 185 8.13 16.76 10.89
N GLY A 186 7.41 15.80 10.29
CA GLY A 186 6.30 16.03 9.38
C GLY A 186 6.71 16.61 8.03
N THR A 187 7.99 16.55 7.64
CA THR A 187 8.40 16.96 6.28
C THR A 187 8.11 15.83 5.31
N VAL A 188 7.46 16.12 4.17
CA VAL A 188 7.10 15.11 3.17
C VAL A 188 8.33 14.40 2.60
N ARG A 189 8.29 13.07 2.56
CA ARG A 189 9.25 12.21 1.84
C ARG A 189 8.76 11.96 0.43
N TRP A 190 7.56 11.43 0.35
CA TRP A 190 6.77 11.19 -0.85
C TRP A 190 5.30 11.23 -0.48
N GLN A 191 4.45 11.48 -1.47
CA GLN A 191 3.01 11.33 -1.34
C GLN A 191 2.45 10.77 -2.64
N GLN A 192 1.37 10.01 -2.53
CA GLN A 192 0.73 9.34 -3.66
C GLN A 192 -0.77 9.36 -3.51
N THR A 193 -1.45 9.25 -4.65
CA THR A 193 -2.90 9.15 -4.72
C THR A 193 -3.28 7.87 -5.44
N PHE A 194 -4.23 7.13 -4.89
CA PHE A 194 -4.77 5.91 -5.48
C PHE A 194 -6.27 6.04 -5.65
N GLY A 195 -6.75 5.94 -6.87
CA GLY A 195 -8.16 6.11 -7.18
C GLY A 195 -8.49 5.70 -8.60
N ASN A 196 -9.78 5.68 -8.88
CA ASN A 196 -10.37 5.31 -10.16
C ASN A 196 -11.29 6.44 -10.66
N ARG A 197 -12.14 6.19 -11.66
CA ARG A 197 -13.22 7.13 -12.03
C ARG A 197 -14.25 7.37 -10.90
N GLY A 198 -14.25 6.49 -9.90
CA GLY A 198 -15.17 6.49 -8.76
C GLY A 198 -14.79 7.46 -7.65
N ALA A 199 -15.53 7.39 -6.54
CA ALA A 199 -15.08 7.98 -5.29
C ALA A 199 -14.35 6.89 -4.49
N ASP A 200 -13.12 7.19 -4.10
CA ASP A 200 -12.23 6.32 -3.35
C ASP A 200 -11.67 7.09 -2.14
N GLU A 201 -11.54 6.42 -1.00
CA GLU A 201 -11.10 7.05 0.25
C GLU A 201 -10.27 6.07 1.06
N ALA A 202 -9.11 6.46 1.59
CA ALA A 202 -8.39 5.65 2.58
C ALA A 202 -8.93 5.95 3.98
N ARG A 203 -9.13 4.90 4.78
CA ARG A 203 -9.71 4.99 6.12
C ARG A 203 -8.72 4.61 7.21
N ALA A 204 -7.89 3.60 6.98
CA ALA A 204 -6.95 3.09 7.98
C ALA A 204 -5.66 2.56 7.34
N VAL A 205 -4.56 2.56 8.10
CA VAL A 205 -3.24 2.10 7.65
C VAL A 205 -2.54 1.25 8.70
N ALA A 206 -1.88 0.18 8.25
CA ALA A 206 -1.05 -0.65 9.12
C ALA A 206 0.25 -1.05 8.41
N GLU A 207 1.34 -1.08 9.17
CA GLU A 207 2.64 -1.60 8.69
C GLU A 207 2.95 -2.91 9.41
N THR A 208 3.25 -3.95 8.63
CA THR A 208 3.77 -5.22 9.14
C THR A 208 5.25 -5.07 9.51
N GLN A 209 5.73 -5.99 10.34
CA GLN A 209 7.13 -6.02 10.76
C GLN A 209 8.11 -6.22 9.60
N ASP A 210 7.65 -6.87 8.52
CA ASP A 210 8.43 -7.13 7.31
C ASP A 210 8.40 -5.95 6.33
N GLY A 211 7.73 -4.84 6.69
CA GLY A 211 7.69 -3.60 5.92
C GLY A 211 6.64 -3.56 4.80
N HIS A 212 5.71 -4.52 4.75
CA HIS A 212 4.50 -4.38 3.95
C HIS A 212 3.56 -3.41 4.64
N ILE A 213 3.04 -2.46 3.88
CA ILE A 213 2.08 -1.46 4.35
C ILE A 213 0.74 -1.75 3.69
N ALA A 214 -0.30 -1.91 4.50
CA ALA A 214 -1.67 -2.01 4.04
C ALA A 214 -2.42 -0.71 4.28
N ILE A 215 -3.15 -0.28 3.26
CA ILE A 215 -4.05 0.87 3.30
C ILE A 215 -5.44 0.33 3.02
N ALA A 216 -6.32 0.41 4.01
CA ALA A 216 -7.70 -0.01 3.87
C ALA A 216 -8.60 1.20 3.67
N GLY A 217 -9.53 1.09 2.73
CA GLY A 217 -10.48 2.15 2.46
C GLY A 217 -11.71 1.66 1.72
N VAL A 218 -12.42 2.59 1.10
CA VAL A 218 -13.62 2.29 0.33
C VAL A 218 -13.44 2.69 -1.12
N THR A 219 -14.09 1.94 -2.01
CA THR A 219 -14.14 2.21 -3.44
C THR A 219 -15.54 1.96 -3.98
N SER A 220 -15.93 2.70 -5.01
CA SER A 220 -17.13 2.37 -5.80
C SER A 220 -16.89 1.28 -6.85
N GLN A 221 -15.66 0.76 -6.97
CA GLN A 221 -15.33 -0.39 -7.84
C GLN A 221 -15.75 -1.70 -7.18
N GLY A 222 -16.14 -2.69 -7.99
CA GLY A 222 -16.56 -4.01 -7.51
C GLY A 222 -18.01 -4.36 -7.84
N LYS A 223 -18.60 -5.27 -7.06
CA LYS A 223 -19.94 -5.81 -7.33
C LYS A 223 -21.07 -4.83 -6.93
N GLY A 224 -20.82 -3.96 -5.95
CA GLY A 224 -21.81 -3.08 -5.32
C GLY A 224 -21.43 -1.60 -5.34
N GLY A 225 -22.26 -0.76 -4.71
CA GLY A 225 -22.11 0.70 -4.75
C GLY A 225 -20.97 1.28 -3.89
N ARG A 226 -20.54 0.55 -2.85
CA ARG A 226 -19.32 0.79 -2.07
C ARG A 226 -18.80 -0.56 -1.58
N ASN A 227 -17.51 -0.79 -1.79
CA ASN A 227 -16.79 -2.01 -1.45
C ASN A 227 -15.54 -1.63 -0.64
N ILE A 228 -14.99 -2.56 0.13
CA ILE A 228 -13.71 -2.40 0.83
C ILE A 228 -12.60 -2.53 -0.20
N TRP A 229 -11.62 -1.63 -0.14
CA TRP A 229 -10.41 -1.68 -0.94
C TRP A 229 -9.19 -1.78 -0.03
N LEU A 230 -8.49 -2.90 -0.10
CA LEU A 230 -7.23 -3.13 0.58
C LEU A 230 -6.09 -2.95 -0.42
N PHE A 231 -5.23 -1.98 -0.18
CA PHE A 231 -4.09 -1.65 -1.03
C PHE A 231 -2.79 -1.98 -0.29
N ILE A 232 -1.92 -2.79 -0.89
CA ILE A 232 -0.63 -3.19 -0.31
C ILE A 232 0.50 -2.49 -1.05
N ILE A 233 1.34 -1.77 -0.31
CA ILE A 233 2.52 -1.08 -0.84
C ILE A 233 3.78 -1.50 -0.07
N ASP A 234 4.94 -1.28 -0.69
CA ASP A 234 6.22 -1.31 0.02
C ASP A 234 6.48 0.01 0.75
N LYS A 235 7.52 0.04 1.60
CA LYS A 235 7.99 1.21 2.34
C LYS A 235 8.31 2.46 1.49
N ASN A 236 8.50 2.31 0.18
CA ASN A 236 8.80 3.40 -0.74
C ASN A 236 7.54 3.89 -1.49
N GLY A 237 6.36 3.36 -1.17
CA GLY A 237 5.12 3.66 -1.89
C GLY A 237 4.98 2.90 -3.20
N LYS A 238 5.75 1.82 -3.43
CA LYS A 238 5.54 0.98 -4.60
C LYS A 238 4.31 0.10 -4.37
N PRO A 239 3.29 0.12 -5.24
CA PRO A 239 2.19 -0.83 -5.16
C PRO A 239 2.71 -2.26 -5.35
N LEU A 240 2.31 -3.14 -4.44
CA LEU A 240 2.64 -4.57 -4.47
C LEU A 240 1.42 -5.40 -4.89
N ASN A 241 0.25 -5.08 -4.36
CA ASN A 241 -1.00 -5.75 -4.67
C ASN A 241 -2.18 -4.90 -4.19
N HIS A 242 -3.39 -5.24 -4.59
CA HIS A 242 -4.58 -4.77 -3.91
C HIS A 242 -5.75 -5.73 -4.13
N HIS A 243 -6.77 -5.62 -3.27
CA HIS A 243 -7.94 -6.48 -3.28
C HIS A 243 -9.18 -5.66 -3.01
N ILE A 244 -10.26 -5.97 -3.73
CA ILE A 244 -11.58 -5.41 -3.46
C ILE A 244 -12.43 -6.49 -2.81
N PHE A 245 -12.85 -6.23 -1.58
CA PHE A 245 -13.76 -7.09 -0.83
C PHE A 245 -15.13 -6.44 -0.78
N GLY A 246 -16.14 -7.11 -1.32
CA GLY A 246 -17.48 -6.58 -1.32
C GLY A 246 -18.47 -7.47 -2.04
N SER A 247 -19.74 -7.15 -1.89
CA SER A 247 -20.85 -7.86 -2.48
C SER A 247 -21.62 -6.94 -3.43
N ARG A 248 -22.78 -7.38 -3.94
CA ARG A 248 -23.68 -6.47 -4.68
C ARG A 248 -24.29 -5.38 -3.80
N MET A 249 -24.06 -5.43 -2.50
CA MET A 249 -24.59 -4.51 -1.52
C MET A 249 -23.57 -3.41 -1.19
N TYR A 250 -23.45 -3.07 0.09
CA TYR A 250 -22.73 -1.92 0.57
C TYR A 250 -21.89 -2.36 1.77
N GLU A 251 -20.59 -2.21 1.65
CA GLU A 251 -19.60 -2.60 2.64
C GLU A 251 -18.66 -1.43 2.95
N GLU A 252 -18.23 -1.33 4.21
CA GLU A 252 -17.23 -0.34 4.63
C GLU A 252 -16.19 -0.99 5.53
N VAL A 253 -14.96 -0.48 5.44
CA VAL A 253 -13.89 -0.73 6.39
C VAL A 253 -13.71 0.49 7.28
N ASN A 254 -13.50 0.25 8.56
CA ASN A 254 -13.28 1.28 9.56
C ASN A 254 -11.89 1.17 10.20
N GLY A 255 -11.34 -0.04 10.34
CA GLY A 255 -10.05 -0.26 10.98
C GLY A 255 -9.24 -1.35 10.29
N ILE A 256 -7.93 -1.30 10.49
CA ILE A 256 -6.98 -2.34 10.09
C ILE A 256 -5.90 -2.46 11.15
N VAL A 257 -5.46 -3.69 11.42
CA VAL A 257 -4.25 -3.96 12.20
C VAL A 257 -3.35 -4.92 11.46
N ALA A 258 -2.03 -4.70 11.55
CA ALA A 258 -1.06 -5.70 11.14
C ALA A 258 -1.10 -6.84 12.17
N THR A 259 -1.21 -8.07 11.67
CA THR A 259 -1.26 -9.23 12.53
C THR A 259 0.14 -9.80 12.78
N MET A 260 0.29 -10.44 13.92
CA MET A 260 1.52 -10.99 14.45
C MET A 260 2.12 -12.09 13.56
N ASP A 261 1.28 -12.76 12.77
CA ASP A 261 1.67 -13.74 11.74
C ASP A 261 2.20 -13.12 10.43
N GLY A 262 2.25 -11.78 10.33
CA GLY A 262 2.74 -11.03 9.18
C GLY A 262 1.66 -10.63 8.16
N GLY A 263 0.38 -10.97 8.40
CA GLY A 263 -0.74 -10.51 7.58
C GLY A 263 -1.43 -9.25 8.09
N PHE A 264 -2.70 -9.09 7.73
CA PHE A 264 -3.55 -8.00 8.24
C PHE A 264 -4.92 -8.51 8.67
N ALA A 265 -5.56 -7.81 9.59
CA ALA A 265 -6.96 -7.98 9.92
C ALA A 265 -7.70 -6.66 9.73
N LEU A 266 -8.84 -6.69 9.03
CA LEU A 266 -9.69 -5.54 8.74
C LEU A 266 -11.00 -5.67 9.53
N SER A 267 -11.50 -4.56 10.05
CA SER A 267 -12.78 -4.43 10.73
C SER A 267 -13.68 -3.42 10.03
N GLY A 268 -14.97 -3.69 10.01
CA GLY A 268 -15.95 -2.78 9.45
C GLY A 268 -17.35 -3.36 9.54
N PHE A 269 -18.09 -3.23 8.45
CA PHE A 269 -19.40 -3.86 8.34
C PHE A 269 -19.72 -4.31 6.93
N ALA A 270 -20.63 -5.27 6.84
CA ALA A 270 -21.21 -5.68 5.58
C ALA A 270 -22.73 -5.78 5.69
N LYS A 271 -23.44 -5.42 4.62
CA LYS A 271 -24.87 -5.73 4.50
C LYS A 271 -25.05 -7.21 4.24
N THR A 272 -25.91 -7.83 5.03
CA THR A 272 -26.02 -9.28 5.13
C THR A 272 -26.49 -9.94 3.83
N ASN A 273 -25.80 -10.99 3.40
CA ASN A 273 -26.22 -11.89 2.33
C ASN A 273 -25.59 -13.29 2.51
N THR A 274 -25.82 -14.21 1.56
CA THR A 274 -25.24 -15.57 1.62
C THR A 274 -23.72 -15.62 1.45
N GLU A 275 -23.07 -14.55 0.97
CA GLU A 275 -21.62 -14.48 0.73
C GLU A 275 -20.81 -14.06 1.97
N ASN A 276 -21.44 -13.45 2.99
CA ASN A 276 -20.77 -12.95 4.22
C ASN A 276 -21.30 -13.55 5.54
N GLU A 277 -22.15 -14.58 5.47
CA GLU A 277 -22.66 -15.35 6.63
C GLU A 277 -23.41 -14.54 7.72
N GLY A 278 -23.81 -13.30 7.43
CA GLY A 278 -24.45 -12.44 8.43
C GLY A 278 -25.84 -12.91 8.88
N ARG A 279 -26.33 -12.36 9.99
CA ARG A 279 -27.60 -12.76 10.64
C ARG A 279 -28.61 -11.60 10.76
N GLY A 280 -28.23 -10.39 10.36
CA GLY A 280 -29.04 -9.16 10.44
C GLY A 280 -29.26 -8.42 9.13
N MET A 281 -29.39 -7.09 9.18
CA MET A 281 -29.40 -6.22 7.98
C MET A 281 -28.01 -5.70 7.64
N LYS A 282 -27.19 -5.47 8.68
CA LYS A 282 -25.81 -5.00 8.66
C LYS A 282 -25.11 -5.69 9.82
N ASP A 283 -24.05 -6.45 9.56
CA ASP A 283 -23.29 -7.13 10.61
C ASP A 283 -21.86 -6.58 10.64
N ALA A 284 -21.22 -6.59 11.83
CA ALA A 284 -19.81 -6.27 11.93
C ALA A 284 -19.02 -7.33 11.17
N TRP A 285 -18.13 -6.91 10.28
CA TRP A 285 -17.43 -7.81 9.37
C TRP A 285 -15.92 -7.75 9.63
N LEU A 286 -15.33 -8.93 9.78
CA LEU A 286 -13.90 -9.11 9.95
C LEU A 286 -13.32 -9.90 8.78
N ILE A 287 -12.20 -9.42 8.26
CA ILE A 287 -11.45 -10.07 7.19
C ILE A 287 -10.01 -10.23 7.65
N LYS A 288 -9.49 -11.45 7.62
CA LYS A 288 -8.06 -11.72 7.78
C LYS A 288 -7.43 -11.95 6.42
N THR A 289 -6.29 -11.33 6.20
CA THR A 289 -5.50 -11.50 4.97
C THR A 289 -4.08 -11.95 5.29
N ALA A 290 -3.40 -12.45 4.26
CA ALA A 290 -1.95 -12.63 4.25
C ALA A 290 -1.24 -11.29 3.96
N ALA A 291 0.09 -11.29 3.99
CA ALA A 291 0.91 -10.08 3.76
C ALA A 291 0.70 -9.44 2.37
N ASP A 292 0.34 -10.25 1.37
CA ASP A 292 0.02 -9.82 0.00
C ASP A 292 -1.44 -9.38 -0.18
N GLY A 293 -2.22 -9.39 0.91
CA GLY A 293 -3.62 -9.02 0.94
C GLY A 293 -4.59 -10.13 0.54
N GLU A 294 -4.13 -11.32 0.16
CA GLU A 294 -5.03 -12.45 -0.14
C GLU A 294 -5.85 -12.83 1.09
N MET A 295 -7.18 -12.99 0.92
CA MET A 295 -8.07 -13.34 2.03
C MET A 295 -7.78 -14.75 2.55
N VAL A 296 -7.51 -14.84 3.85
CA VAL A 296 -7.32 -16.12 4.57
C VAL A 296 -8.65 -16.62 5.09
N TRP A 297 -9.38 -15.76 5.81
CA TRP A 297 -10.71 -16.04 6.31
C TRP A 297 -11.50 -14.73 6.47
N GLN A 298 -12.81 -14.88 6.60
CA GLN A 298 -13.72 -13.80 6.99
C GLN A 298 -14.74 -14.33 8.00
N THR A 299 -15.23 -13.48 8.89
CA THR A 299 -16.35 -13.79 9.80
C THR A 299 -17.20 -12.56 10.04
N THR A 300 -18.44 -12.78 10.47
CA THR A 300 -19.30 -11.71 10.99
C THR A 300 -19.52 -11.84 12.49
N VAL A 301 -19.71 -10.69 13.14
CA VAL A 301 -20.04 -10.56 14.56
C VAL A 301 -21.25 -9.64 14.68
N GLY A 302 -22.17 -9.97 15.57
CA GLY A 302 -23.45 -9.25 15.68
C GLY A 302 -24.62 -10.19 15.90
N GLY A 303 -25.82 -9.67 15.64
CA GLY A 303 -27.08 -10.34 15.91
C GLY A 303 -28.08 -10.19 14.76
N ARG A 304 -29.31 -9.80 15.08
CA ARG A 304 -30.41 -9.74 14.11
C ARG A 304 -30.61 -8.34 13.51
N SER A 305 -29.95 -7.33 14.07
CA SER A 305 -30.14 -5.93 13.73
C SER A 305 -28.89 -5.37 13.04
N ASN A 306 -28.63 -4.07 13.19
CA ASN A 306 -27.43 -3.43 12.67
C ASN A 306 -26.30 -3.49 13.68
N ASP A 307 -25.15 -4.00 13.26
CA ASP A 307 -23.93 -4.12 14.04
C ASP A 307 -22.75 -3.59 13.20
N SER A 308 -21.76 -3.00 13.84
CA SER A 308 -20.59 -2.42 13.16
C SER A 308 -19.37 -2.54 14.04
N ALA A 309 -18.22 -2.90 13.47
CA ALA A 309 -16.93 -2.79 14.14
C ALA A 309 -16.18 -1.55 13.65
N PHE A 310 -15.54 -0.85 14.58
CA PHE A 310 -14.66 0.29 14.33
C PHE A 310 -13.22 -0.12 14.65
N GLY A 311 -12.83 0.01 15.91
CA GLY A 311 -11.50 -0.36 16.40
C GLY A 311 -11.29 -1.86 16.54
N MET A 312 -10.02 -2.26 16.41
CA MET A 312 -9.57 -3.63 16.60
C MET A 312 -8.15 -3.64 17.15
N THR A 313 -7.82 -4.63 17.98
CA THR A 313 -6.45 -4.90 18.40
C THR A 313 -6.21 -6.40 18.47
N GLU A 314 -5.03 -6.84 18.07
CA GLU A 314 -4.64 -8.24 18.22
C GLU A 314 -4.14 -8.48 19.64
N THR A 315 -4.76 -9.46 20.28
CA THR A 315 -4.38 -9.92 21.60
C THR A 315 -3.09 -10.73 21.52
N THR A 316 -2.43 -10.89 22.66
CA THR A 316 -1.17 -11.61 22.76
C THR A 316 -1.26 -13.08 22.36
N ASP A 317 -2.43 -13.73 22.41
CA ASP A 317 -2.61 -15.12 21.98
C ASP A 317 -2.91 -15.28 20.46
N GLY A 318 -2.85 -14.18 19.70
CA GLY A 318 -3.16 -14.14 18.26
C GLY A 318 -4.66 -14.02 17.94
N SER A 319 -5.53 -13.94 18.95
CA SER A 319 -6.95 -13.60 18.76
C SER A 319 -7.12 -12.11 18.52
N LEU A 320 -8.25 -11.71 17.93
CA LEU A 320 -8.60 -10.32 17.68
C LEU A 320 -9.70 -9.86 18.65
N LEU A 321 -9.46 -8.75 19.33
CA LEU A 321 -10.48 -8.01 20.09
C LEU A 321 -11.01 -6.89 19.19
N LEU A 322 -12.32 -6.84 18.99
CA LEU A 322 -13.00 -5.83 18.19
C LEU A 322 -13.99 -5.03 19.05
N VAL A 323 -14.14 -3.76 18.71
CA VAL A 323 -15.09 -2.85 19.35
C VAL A 323 -15.96 -2.13 18.34
N GLY A 324 -17.15 -1.70 18.75
CA GLY A 324 -18.08 -1.00 17.89
C GLY A 324 -19.41 -0.71 18.56
N TYR A 325 -20.50 -0.83 17.79
CA TYR A 325 -21.86 -0.73 18.30
C TYR A 325 -22.74 -1.90 17.87
N THR A 326 -23.83 -2.09 18.60
CA THR A 326 -24.87 -3.07 18.32
C THR A 326 -26.29 -2.56 18.58
N PHE A 327 -27.17 -2.70 17.58
CA PHE A 327 -28.63 -2.59 17.72
C PHE A 327 -29.28 -3.95 18.02
N SER A 328 -28.47 -4.99 18.23
CA SER A 328 -28.93 -6.37 18.44
C SER A 328 -29.13 -6.73 19.91
N HIS A 329 -28.86 -5.80 20.84
CA HIS A 329 -28.97 -6.02 22.29
C HIS A 329 -30.41 -6.28 22.76
N LEU A 330 -31.41 -5.79 22.01
CA LEU A 330 -32.83 -6.07 22.23
C LEU A 330 -33.60 -6.18 20.91
N ILE A 331 -34.69 -6.97 20.92
CA ILE A 331 -35.58 -7.06 19.76
C ILE A 331 -36.26 -5.70 19.53
N GLY A 332 -36.00 -5.10 18.38
CA GLY A 332 -36.58 -3.81 17.99
C GLY A 332 -35.90 -2.59 18.61
N ALA A 333 -34.65 -2.72 19.09
CA ALA A 333 -33.87 -1.59 19.59
C ALA A 333 -33.77 -0.47 18.55
N ASN A 334 -34.00 0.76 19.01
CA ASN A 334 -33.88 1.97 18.21
C ASN A 334 -32.70 2.85 18.66
N THR A 335 -31.95 2.39 19.65
CA THR A 335 -30.66 2.95 20.10
C THR A 335 -29.62 1.85 20.03
N SER A 336 -28.35 2.22 20.15
CA SER A 336 -27.20 1.31 20.12
C SER A 336 -26.55 1.13 21.48
N ASN A 337 -26.00 -0.06 21.74
CA ASN A 337 -25.06 -0.31 22.85
C ASN A 337 -23.66 -0.53 22.29
N ALA A 338 -22.64 -0.37 23.13
CA ALA A 338 -21.27 -0.71 22.77
C ALA A 338 -21.12 -2.21 22.55
N LEU A 339 -20.53 -2.58 21.40
CA LEU A 339 -20.17 -3.95 21.08
C LEU A 339 -18.71 -4.18 21.44
N ILE A 340 -18.43 -5.27 22.17
CA ILE A 340 -17.07 -5.79 22.35
C ILE A 340 -17.12 -7.28 22.03
N ALA A 341 -16.21 -7.76 21.19
CA ALA A 341 -16.13 -9.18 20.89
C ALA A 341 -14.69 -9.65 20.68
N LYS A 342 -14.51 -10.96 20.87
CA LYS A 342 -13.23 -11.63 20.63
C LYS A 342 -13.41 -12.79 19.67
N VAL A 343 -12.53 -12.84 18.68
CA VAL A 343 -12.48 -13.88 17.65
C VAL A 343 -11.10 -14.52 17.71
N ASP A 344 -11.03 -15.86 17.68
CA ASP A 344 -9.75 -16.56 17.69
C ASP A 344 -8.96 -16.35 16.38
N SER A 345 -7.70 -16.80 16.35
CA SER A 345 -6.82 -16.66 15.18
C SER A 345 -7.35 -17.36 13.91
N ALA A 346 -8.30 -18.29 14.05
CA ALA A 346 -8.96 -18.99 12.96
C ALA A 346 -10.27 -18.32 12.50
N GLY A 347 -10.63 -17.17 13.08
CA GLY A 347 -11.84 -16.44 12.71
C GLY A 347 -13.11 -16.90 13.44
N LYS A 348 -13.00 -17.75 14.47
CA LYS A 348 -14.17 -18.21 15.23
C LYS A 348 -14.44 -17.32 16.43
N LEU A 349 -15.69 -16.87 16.56
CA LEU A 349 -16.15 -16.11 17.72
C LEU A 349 -15.94 -16.90 19.03
N ILE A 350 -15.19 -16.33 19.96
CA ILE A 350 -14.99 -16.87 21.33
C ILE A 350 -16.12 -16.36 22.22
N TRP A 351 -16.30 -15.03 22.28
CA TRP A 351 -17.35 -14.37 23.04
C TRP A 351 -17.66 -12.99 22.43
N GLN A 352 -18.86 -12.48 22.71
CA GLN A 352 -19.25 -11.09 22.47
C GLN A 352 -20.06 -10.59 23.68
N THR A 353 -20.00 -9.30 23.96
CA THR A 353 -20.81 -8.63 24.99
C THR A 353 -21.32 -7.28 24.48
N ASP A 354 -22.51 -6.93 24.95
CA ASP A 354 -23.26 -5.69 24.70
C ASP A 354 -23.76 -5.07 26.02
N GLU A 355 -23.14 -5.47 27.14
CA GLU A 355 -23.49 -5.05 28.50
C GLU A 355 -23.22 -3.56 28.77
N TYR A 356 -22.47 -2.90 27.89
CA TYR A 356 -22.06 -1.52 28.02
C TYR A 356 -22.97 -0.61 27.18
N GLY A 357 -23.74 0.23 27.85
CA GLY A 357 -24.67 1.18 27.23
C GLY A 357 -25.97 1.29 28.04
N GLY A 358 -26.91 2.08 27.54
CA GLY A 358 -28.11 2.42 28.28
C GLY A 358 -29.34 2.65 27.40
N LYS A 359 -29.96 3.82 27.54
CA LYS A 359 -31.24 4.16 26.89
C LYS A 359 -31.05 5.10 25.69
N ALA A 360 -29.82 5.46 25.38
CA ALA A 360 -29.44 6.30 24.26
C ALA A 360 -28.36 5.58 23.44
N ASP A 361 -27.81 6.25 22.43
CA ASP A 361 -26.78 5.67 21.59
C ASP A 361 -25.42 5.65 22.29
N ASP A 362 -24.80 4.47 22.31
CA ASP A 362 -23.52 4.21 22.92
C ASP A 362 -22.66 3.37 21.96
N GLU A 363 -21.42 3.80 21.73
CA GLU A 363 -20.50 3.15 20.81
C GLU A 363 -19.05 3.20 21.29
N LEU A 364 -18.26 2.21 20.90
CA LEU A 364 -16.80 2.21 21.06
C LEU A 364 -16.14 2.38 19.69
N THR A 365 -15.23 3.35 19.60
CA THR A 365 -14.57 3.72 18.35
C THR A 365 -13.20 3.10 18.20
N ALA A 366 -12.47 2.89 19.30
CA ALA A 366 -11.10 2.40 19.26
C ALA A 366 -10.71 1.53 20.46
N ALA A 367 -9.69 0.69 20.27
CA ALA A 367 -9.16 -0.22 21.28
C ALA A 367 -7.63 -0.32 21.17
N ALA A 368 -6.94 -0.34 22.30
CA ALA A 368 -5.49 -0.52 22.38
C ALA A 368 -5.09 -1.51 23.49
N LEU A 369 -4.00 -2.24 23.24
CA LEU A 369 -3.39 -3.16 24.20
C LEU A 369 -2.37 -2.43 25.08
N LEU A 370 -2.47 -2.60 26.40
CA LEU A 370 -1.50 -2.06 27.37
C LEU A 370 -0.31 -3.01 27.57
N PRO A 371 0.83 -2.50 28.08
CA PRO A 371 2.03 -3.31 28.33
C PRO A 371 1.84 -4.50 29.28
N ASP A 372 0.83 -4.46 30.15
CA ASP A 372 0.54 -5.55 31.09
C ASP A 372 -0.44 -6.60 30.55
N GLY A 373 -0.82 -6.48 29.27
CA GLY A 373 -1.77 -7.35 28.58
C GLY A 373 -3.25 -7.02 28.81
N SER A 374 -3.55 -5.93 29.54
CA SER A 374 -4.92 -5.40 29.66
C SER A 374 -5.31 -4.57 28.43
N PHE A 375 -6.59 -4.26 28.28
CA PHE A 375 -7.10 -3.50 27.13
C PHE A 375 -7.64 -2.14 27.59
N VAL A 376 -7.41 -1.09 26.81
CA VAL A 376 -8.12 0.18 26.92
C VAL A 376 -9.01 0.39 25.70
N LEU A 377 -10.26 0.77 25.94
CA LEU A 377 -11.26 1.02 24.90
C LEU A 377 -11.75 2.46 25.06
N ALA A 378 -12.00 3.15 23.95
CA ALA A 378 -12.55 4.49 23.91
C ALA A 378 -13.76 4.58 22.99
N GLY A 379 -14.67 5.51 23.30
CA GLY A 379 -15.92 5.67 22.58
C GLY A 379 -16.74 6.87 23.04
N THR A 380 -18.03 6.83 22.74
CA THR A 380 -18.99 7.89 23.10
C THR A 380 -20.22 7.25 23.72
N THR A 381 -20.74 7.86 24.78
CA THR A 381 -22.02 7.49 25.40
C THR A 381 -22.96 8.69 25.42
N ALA A 382 -24.21 8.50 25.00
CA ALA A 382 -25.29 9.45 25.21
C ALA A 382 -26.20 9.06 26.39
N SER A 383 -25.92 7.91 27.00
CA SER A 383 -26.76 7.36 28.06
C SER A 383 -26.54 8.05 29.40
N ARG A 384 -27.59 8.69 29.95
CA ARG A 384 -27.52 9.34 31.28
C ARG A 384 -27.25 8.38 32.44
N GLN A 385 -27.60 7.10 32.29
CA GLN A 385 -27.26 6.05 33.28
C GLN A 385 -25.76 5.76 33.32
N GLU A 386 -25.07 6.09 32.24
CA GLU A 386 -23.62 6.10 32.10
C GLU A 386 -23.06 7.49 32.44
N GLU A 387 -23.81 8.29 33.20
CA GLU A 387 -23.44 9.64 33.66
C GLU A 387 -23.22 10.67 32.55
N ALA A 388 -23.57 10.34 31.30
CA ALA A 388 -23.49 11.28 30.18
C ALA A 388 -24.49 12.43 30.33
N ARG A 389 -24.08 13.63 29.93
CA ARG A 389 -24.92 14.83 29.92
C ARG A 389 -25.64 14.99 28.58
N GLU A 390 -24.86 14.99 27.50
CA GLU A 390 -25.32 15.00 26.11
C GLU A 390 -24.72 13.78 25.40
N GLU A 391 -23.59 13.95 24.72
CA GLU A 391 -22.71 12.88 24.25
C GLU A 391 -21.36 13.13 24.92
N ASP A 392 -20.89 12.19 25.73
CA ASP A 392 -19.63 12.32 26.46
C ASP A 392 -18.66 11.21 26.07
N ILE A 393 -17.37 11.53 26.16
CA ILE A 393 -16.28 10.60 25.89
C ILE A 393 -16.30 9.50 26.93
N TRP A 394 -16.18 8.27 26.46
CA TRP A 394 -16.14 7.08 27.28
C TRP A 394 -14.76 6.42 27.17
N VAL A 395 -14.09 6.16 28.30
CA VAL A 395 -12.85 5.37 28.32
C VAL A 395 -12.95 4.28 29.37
N MET A 396 -12.58 3.05 29.02
CA MET A 396 -12.65 1.89 29.92
C MET A 396 -11.42 1.02 29.79
N ARG A 397 -11.06 0.36 30.90
CA ARG A 397 -9.96 -0.60 30.95
C ARG A 397 -10.46 -1.97 31.38
N LEU A 398 -10.15 -2.99 30.59
CA LEU A 398 -10.54 -4.39 30.83
C LEU A 398 -9.33 -5.24 31.22
N ASN A 399 -9.53 -6.22 32.09
CA ASN A 399 -8.48 -7.14 32.53
C ASN A 399 -7.87 -7.93 31.37
N ARG A 400 -6.63 -8.41 31.58
CA ARG A 400 -6.01 -9.41 30.69
C ARG A 400 -6.78 -10.73 30.78
N GLU A 401 -6.89 -11.42 29.66
CA GLU A 401 -7.60 -12.70 29.59
C GLU A 401 -6.70 -13.93 29.76
N TYR A 402 -5.40 -13.76 29.53
CA TYR A 402 -4.42 -14.85 29.53
C TYR A 402 -3.48 -14.75 30.74
N ASP A 403 -3.33 -15.83 31.50
CA ASP A 403 -2.42 -15.91 32.64
C ASP A 403 -1.07 -16.50 32.22
N PHE A 404 -0.16 -15.61 31.86
CA PHE A 404 1.19 -15.95 31.44
C PHE A 404 2.08 -16.56 32.52
N ASN A 405 1.63 -16.61 33.78
CA ASN A 405 2.37 -17.33 34.81
C ASN A 405 2.38 -18.86 34.62
N THR A 406 1.58 -19.36 33.66
CA THR A 406 1.39 -20.78 33.41
C THR A 406 1.99 -21.28 32.08
N THR A 407 2.62 -20.41 31.28
CA THR A 407 3.21 -20.78 29.98
C THR A 407 4.59 -21.40 30.09
N VAL A 408 4.95 -22.22 29.10
CA VAL A 408 6.30 -22.79 28.97
C VAL A 408 7.27 -21.70 28.48
N PRO A 409 8.47 -21.57 29.07
CA PRO A 409 9.47 -20.60 28.64
C PRO A 409 9.88 -20.77 27.17
N THR A 410 10.00 -19.65 26.44
CA THR A 410 10.55 -19.62 25.08
C THR A 410 12.08 -19.53 25.07
N GLN A 411 12.68 -19.41 23.89
CA GLN A 411 14.12 -19.19 23.75
C GLN A 411 14.38 -18.03 22.79
N LEU A 412 14.47 -16.83 23.36
CA LEU A 412 14.77 -15.62 22.60
C LEU A 412 16.29 -15.38 22.52
N ALA A 413 16.73 -14.70 21.45
CA ALA A 413 18.12 -14.30 21.25
C ALA A 413 18.19 -12.89 20.65
N ILE A 414 19.22 -12.13 21.03
CA ILE A 414 19.53 -10.82 20.45
C ILE A 414 20.81 -10.94 19.63
N SER A 415 20.84 -10.32 18.46
CA SER A 415 22.01 -10.26 17.58
C SER A 415 22.13 -8.91 16.88
N GLY A 416 23.32 -8.58 16.38
CA GLY A 416 23.54 -7.39 15.55
C GLY A 416 23.36 -6.04 16.27
N LEU A 417 23.49 -6.00 17.61
CA LEU A 417 23.40 -4.77 18.39
C LEU A 417 24.50 -3.77 17.99
N GLN A 418 24.10 -2.60 17.49
CA GLN A 418 25.01 -1.54 17.03
C GLN A 418 24.38 -0.15 17.18
N LEU A 419 25.22 0.89 17.24
CA LEU A 419 24.78 2.28 17.12
C LEU A 419 24.77 2.68 15.64
N LEU A 420 23.64 3.18 15.16
CA LEU A 420 23.49 3.84 13.87
C LEU A 420 23.53 5.34 14.12
N ASP A 421 24.73 5.92 14.08
CA ASP A 421 25.01 7.34 14.21
C ASP A 421 25.50 7.93 12.88
N ASN A 422 26.18 9.08 12.92
CA ASN A 422 26.80 9.69 11.75
C ASN A 422 28.02 8.88 11.20
N GLY A 423 28.38 7.78 11.86
CA GLY A 423 29.46 6.86 11.55
C GLY A 423 30.72 7.06 12.40
N ASP A 424 30.85 8.14 13.17
CA ASP A 424 32.08 8.41 13.95
C ASP A 424 32.18 7.61 15.26
N GLY A 425 31.12 6.90 15.68
CA GLY A 425 31.06 6.16 16.94
C GLY A 425 30.92 7.08 18.16
N ILE A 426 30.58 8.34 17.93
CA ILE A 426 30.50 9.41 18.92
C ILE A 426 29.09 9.99 18.86
N LEU A 427 28.45 10.09 20.02
CA LEU A 427 27.20 10.85 20.14
C LEU A 427 27.51 12.20 20.79
N GLU A 428 27.52 13.26 19.98
CA GLU A 428 27.76 14.61 20.48
C GLU A 428 26.51 15.21 21.14
N GLU A 429 26.72 16.11 22.10
CA GLU A 429 25.66 16.93 22.70
C GLU A 429 24.71 17.53 21.63
N GLY A 430 23.43 17.20 21.73
CA GLY A 430 22.38 17.62 20.80
C GLY A 430 22.13 16.66 19.63
N GLU A 431 22.95 15.63 19.43
CA GLU A 431 22.79 14.65 18.34
C GLU A 431 21.83 13.50 18.70
N GLU A 432 21.17 12.97 17.66
CA GLU A 432 20.28 11.82 17.70
C GLU A 432 20.89 10.66 16.89
N ALA A 433 20.79 9.44 17.42
CA ALA A 433 21.25 8.19 16.81
C ALA A 433 20.27 7.05 17.12
N TRP A 434 20.53 5.84 16.63
CA TRP A 434 19.65 4.69 16.85
C TRP A 434 20.42 3.44 17.29
N LEU A 435 19.98 2.76 18.34
CA LEU A 435 20.39 1.38 18.60
C LEU A 435 19.63 0.46 17.63
N SER A 436 20.36 -0.34 16.86
CA SER A 436 19.80 -1.33 15.95
C SER A 436 20.18 -2.73 16.38
N MET A 437 19.22 -3.65 16.36
CA MET A 437 19.44 -5.07 16.69
C MET A 437 18.39 -5.96 16.06
N THR A 438 18.59 -7.28 16.12
CA THR A 438 17.62 -8.30 15.71
C THR A 438 17.30 -9.22 16.89
N VAL A 439 16.02 -9.41 17.17
CA VAL A 439 15.51 -10.35 18.17
C VAL A 439 14.92 -11.57 17.46
N GLU A 440 15.31 -12.77 17.86
CA GLU A 440 14.92 -14.02 17.22
C GLU A 440 14.34 -14.99 18.24
N ASN A 441 13.27 -15.70 17.90
CA ASN A 441 12.79 -16.83 18.66
C ASN A 441 13.41 -18.13 18.13
N LYS A 442 14.41 -18.65 18.84
CA LYS A 442 15.10 -19.91 18.53
C LYS A 442 14.42 -21.13 19.16
N GLY A 443 13.35 -20.91 19.92
CA GLY A 443 12.61 -21.95 20.61
C GLY A 443 11.67 -22.73 19.69
N ARG A 444 10.92 -23.65 20.30
CA ARG A 444 9.84 -24.42 19.66
C ARG A 444 8.45 -23.96 20.07
N GLN A 445 8.38 -22.93 20.91
CA GLN A 445 7.14 -22.35 21.45
C GLN A 445 7.05 -20.91 20.97
N ASP A 446 5.83 -20.44 20.74
CA ASP A 446 5.55 -19.04 20.42
C ASP A 446 5.95 -18.13 21.59
N ALA A 447 6.70 -17.07 21.28
CA ALA A 447 7.01 -16.03 22.24
C ALA A 447 5.87 -15.01 22.19
N TYR A 448 5.01 -15.04 23.21
CA TYR A 448 3.92 -14.10 23.36
C TYR A 448 4.41 -12.86 24.13
N ASP A 449 3.98 -11.68 23.71
CA ASP A 449 4.30 -10.42 24.41
C ASP A 449 5.80 -10.23 24.66
N ALA A 450 6.62 -10.55 23.66
CA ALA A 450 8.05 -10.33 23.75
C ALA A 450 8.36 -8.84 23.87
N ASP A 451 9.31 -8.51 24.72
CA ASP A 451 9.66 -7.15 25.11
C ASP A 451 11.17 -7.01 25.13
N LEU A 452 11.66 -5.90 24.63
CA LEU A 452 13.06 -5.55 24.69
C LEU A 452 13.26 -4.54 25.82
N VAL A 453 14.15 -4.83 26.76
CA VAL A 453 14.53 -3.91 27.83
C VAL A 453 15.93 -3.40 27.56
N ILE A 454 16.09 -2.08 27.60
CA ILE A 454 17.31 -1.33 27.30
C ILE A 454 17.69 -0.56 28.55
N GLN A 455 18.90 -0.79 29.05
CA GLN A 455 19.42 -0.14 30.24
C GLN A 455 20.75 0.51 29.93
N GLU A 456 20.90 1.79 30.26
CA GLU A 456 22.20 2.45 30.24
C GLU A 456 22.87 2.20 31.60
N THR A 457 24.04 1.58 31.56
CA THR A 457 24.76 1.07 32.74
C THR A 457 25.71 2.11 33.36
N GLY A 458 26.07 3.16 32.62
CA GLY A 458 26.90 4.26 33.10
C GLY A 458 26.17 5.31 33.95
N GLN A 459 24.84 5.26 34.01
CA GLN A 459 23.94 6.25 34.61
C GLN A 459 24.12 7.68 34.05
N ASN A 460 24.38 7.79 32.75
CA ASN A 460 24.48 9.07 32.06
C ASN A 460 23.10 9.75 31.98
N LYS A 461 22.84 10.72 32.87
CA LYS A 461 21.58 11.52 32.90
C LYS A 461 21.35 12.40 31.67
N PHE A 462 22.33 12.45 30.78
CA PHE A 462 22.32 13.27 29.58
C PHE A 462 22.01 12.43 28.33
N LEU A 463 21.47 11.22 28.49
CA LEU A 463 20.96 10.41 27.39
C LEU A 463 19.45 10.26 27.50
N GLN A 464 18.74 10.58 26.42
CA GLN A 464 17.31 10.32 26.25
C GLN A 464 17.14 9.14 25.30
N PHE A 465 16.51 8.07 25.77
CA PHE A 465 16.21 6.86 24.99
C PHE A 465 15.00 6.13 25.59
N ALA A 466 14.34 5.30 24.79
CA ALA A 466 13.32 4.40 25.31
C ALA A 466 13.99 3.18 25.96
N GLY A 467 13.90 3.06 27.28
CA GLY A 467 14.45 1.93 28.05
C GLY A 467 13.71 0.61 27.84
N TYR A 468 12.69 0.59 26.98
CA TYR A 468 11.84 -0.56 26.73
C TYR A 468 11.19 -0.46 25.34
N ARG A 469 10.96 -1.60 24.68
CA ARG A 469 10.29 -1.68 23.37
C ARG A 469 9.52 -2.99 23.21
N LYS A 470 8.22 -2.89 22.92
CA LYS A 470 7.36 -4.03 22.64
C LYS A 470 7.68 -4.67 21.29
N ILE A 471 7.86 -5.99 21.30
CA ILE A 471 7.97 -6.87 20.13
C ILE A 471 6.64 -7.62 19.94
N GLY A 472 5.91 -7.98 20.99
CA GLY A 472 4.68 -8.76 20.83
C GLY A 472 4.99 -10.20 20.41
N PHE A 473 4.24 -10.79 19.50
CA PHE A 473 4.44 -12.19 19.14
C PHE A 473 5.64 -12.43 18.22
N LEU A 474 6.34 -13.53 18.48
CA LEU A 474 7.39 -14.05 17.62
C LEU A 474 7.29 -15.58 17.56
N ALA A 475 6.84 -16.12 16.42
CA ALA A 475 6.76 -17.56 16.20
C ALA A 475 8.16 -18.23 16.16
N PRO A 476 8.26 -19.54 16.44
CA PRO A 476 9.48 -20.31 16.27
C PRO A 476 10.19 -20.06 14.93
N GLY A 477 11.48 -19.73 14.99
CA GLY A 477 12.31 -19.47 13.82
C GLY A 477 12.11 -18.10 13.16
N ARG A 478 11.24 -17.24 13.71
CA ARG A 478 11.07 -15.86 13.22
C ARG A 478 11.99 -14.91 13.98
N SER A 479 12.36 -13.83 13.30
CA SER A 479 13.19 -12.75 13.84
C SER A 479 12.62 -11.39 13.49
N ARG A 480 12.90 -10.39 14.33
CA ARG A 480 12.51 -9.00 14.11
C ARG A 480 13.67 -8.06 14.33
N ARG A 481 13.88 -7.14 13.38
CA ARG A 481 14.79 -6.00 13.58
C ARG A 481 14.10 -4.93 14.42
N VAL A 482 14.80 -4.42 15.44
CA VAL A 482 14.33 -3.39 16.36
C VAL A 482 15.27 -2.19 16.30
N LEU A 483 14.69 -0.99 16.25
CA LEU A 483 15.40 0.29 16.29
C LEU A 483 14.95 1.10 17.51
N ILE A 484 15.89 1.62 18.29
CA ILE A 484 15.63 2.44 19.48
C ILE A 484 16.33 3.79 19.32
N PRO A 485 15.63 4.92 19.27
CA PRO A 485 16.27 6.23 19.20
C PRO A 485 17.00 6.56 20.50
N VAL A 486 18.16 7.19 20.38
CA VAL A 486 19.00 7.67 21.48
C VAL A 486 19.48 9.08 21.17
N LYS A 487 19.33 10.02 22.12
CA LYS A 487 19.74 11.41 21.98
C LYS A 487 20.65 11.83 23.12
N ALA A 488 21.73 12.55 22.81
CA ALA A 488 22.54 13.22 23.82
C ALA A 488 21.99 14.62 24.13
N LEU A 489 21.74 14.89 25.41
CA LEU A 489 21.18 16.14 25.93
C LEU A 489 22.26 17.17 26.21
N GLU A 490 21.85 18.43 26.37
CA GLU A 490 22.74 19.56 26.70
C GLU A 490 23.49 19.31 28.03
N GLY A 491 24.78 19.67 28.06
CA GLY A 491 25.65 19.54 29.23
C GLY A 491 26.29 18.16 29.44
N VAL A 492 26.24 17.26 28.44
CA VAL A 492 26.89 15.94 28.53
C VAL A 492 28.39 16.07 28.84
N ALA A 493 28.88 15.27 29.79
CA ALA A 493 30.31 15.20 30.08
C ALA A 493 31.02 14.29 29.07
N PRO A 494 32.30 14.51 28.73
CA PRO A 494 33.07 13.55 27.94
C PRO A 494 33.15 12.23 28.70
N GLY A 495 32.81 11.12 28.03
CA GLY A 495 32.84 9.79 28.65
C GLY A 495 32.28 8.72 27.72
N ASP A 496 32.22 7.48 28.18
CA ASP A 496 31.58 6.40 27.44
C ASP A 496 30.16 6.15 27.98
N ALA A 497 29.23 5.91 27.07
CA ALA A 497 27.91 5.35 27.35
C ALA A 497 27.95 3.85 27.09
N ALA A 498 27.28 3.08 27.94
CA ALA A 498 27.21 1.64 27.78
C ALA A 498 25.78 1.14 27.99
N PHE A 499 25.23 0.45 27.00
CA PHE A 499 23.90 -0.13 27.02
C PHE A 499 23.96 -1.63 27.23
N GLU A 500 23.12 -2.14 28.12
CA GLU A 500 22.71 -3.53 28.21
C GLU A 500 21.30 -3.68 27.66
N VAL A 501 21.12 -4.62 26.74
CA VAL A 501 19.85 -4.91 26.12
C VAL A 501 19.52 -6.39 26.28
N PHE A 502 18.36 -6.70 26.84
CA PHE A 502 17.87 -8.07 26.94
C PHE A 502 16.41 -8.13 26.55
N CYS A 503 15.97 -9.30 26.10
CA CYS A 503 14.59 -9.52 25.73
C CYS A 503 13.92 -10.38 26.79
N THR A 504 12.68 -10.05 27.12
CA THR A 504 11.77 -10.84 27.92
C THR A 504 10.54 -11.21 27.12
N ASP A 505 9.72 -12.11 27.63
CA ASP A 505 8.39 -12.37 27.09
C ASP A 505 7.39 -12.64 28.21
N ALA A 506 6.15 -12.87 27.83
CA ALA A 506 5.08 -13.26 28.72
C ALA A 506 5.44 -14.44 29.65
N SER A 507 6.17 -15.43 29.13
CA SER A 507 6.60 -16.60 29.90
C SER A 507 7.70 -16.30 30.93
N ARG A 508 8.09 -15.02 31.05
CA ARG A 508 9.20 -14.53 31.87
C ARG A 508 10.55 -15.11 31.44
N THR A 509 10.65 -15.55 30.18
CA THR A 509 11.95 -15.83 29.57
C THR A 509 12.76 -14.55 29.62
N ARG A 510 14.07 -14.65 29.87
CA ARG A 510 14.98 -13.51 29.79
C ARG A 510 16.24 -13.94 29.06
N THR A 511 16.59 -13.21 28.00
CA THR A 511 17.84 -13.47 27.27
C THR A 511 19.04 -13.05 28.11
N GLN A 512 20.22 -13.56 27.76
CA GLN A 512 21.45 -12.90 28.19
C GLN A 512 21.49 -11.46 27.64
N PRO A 513 21.95 -10.47 28.42
CA PRO A 513 22.11 -9.11 27.94
C PRO A 513 23.15 -9.03 26.82
N ALA A 514 22.78 -8.40 25.71
CA ALA A 514 23.71 -7.90 24.71
C ALA A 514 24.20 -6.52 25.13
N THR A 515 25.51 -6.26 25.03
CA THR A 515 26.12 -5.01 25.45
C THR A 515 26.63 -4.18 24.27
N LEU A 516 26.51 -2.87 24.34
CA LEU A 516 27.11 -1.92 23.40
C LEU A 516 27.69 -0.73 24.14
N SER A 517 28.90 -0.28 23.76
CA SER A 517 29.48 0.95 24.28
C SER A 517 29.87 1.91 23.16
N PHE A 518 29.71 3.20 23.39
CA PHE A 518 30.09 4.28 22.47
C PHE A 518 30.45 5.55 23.26
N THR A 519 31.10 6.51 22.61
CA THR A 519 31.62 7.69 23.31
C THR A 519 30.63 8.87 23.24
N LEU A 520 30.42 9.55 24.37
CA LEU A 520 29.74 10.83 24.48
C LEU A 520 30.73 11.97 24.44
N LYS A 521 30.41 13.05 23.73
CA LYS A 521 31.21 14.27 23.72
C LYS A 521 30.38 15.54 23.95
N PRO A 522 30.83 16.46 24.83
CA PRO A 522 30.27 17.80 24.88
C PRO A 522 30.52 18.54 23.58
N LEU A 523 29.62 19.47 23.26
CA LEU A 523 29.79 20.36 22.11
C LEU A 523 30.87 21.41 22.43
N ASN A 524 32.14 21.10 22.14
CA ASN A 524 33.27 22.02 22.23
C ASN A 524 33.78 22.35 20.82
N LEU A 525 33.23 23.41 20.24
CA LEU A 525 33.46 23.75 18.84
C LEU A 525 34.22 25.08 18.68
N PRO A 526 35.18 25.16 17.74
CA PRO A 526 35.95 26.38 17.49
C PRO A 526 35.08 27.51 16.93
N SER A 527 35.54 28.76 17.06
CA SER A 527 34.98 29.90 16.33
C SER A 527 35.20 29.69 14.82
N ASP A 528 34.15 29.75 14.00
CA ASP A 528 34.05 29.35 12.58
C ASP A 528 33.42 27.97 12.27
N TYR A 529 32.84 27.31 13.27
CA TYR A 529 32.28 25.96 13.10
C TYR A 529 31.22 25.88 11.99
N LEU A 530 31.42 24.90 11.10
CA LEU A 530 30.44 24.48 10.09
C LEU A 530 30.62 22.98 9.84
N ASP A 531 29.51 22.26 9.87
CA ASP A 531 29.40 20.89 9.39
C ASP A 531 28.17 20.69 8.51
N ILE A 532 28.17 19.60 7.76
CA ILE A 532 26.98 19.13 7.03
C ILE A 532 26.99 17.60 7.01
N GLN A 533 25.84 17.00 7.27
CA GLN A 533 25.68 15.55 7.33
C GLN A 533 24.41 15.13 6.60
N TRP A 534 24.48 14.01 5.89
CA TRP A 534 23.30 13.38 5.31
C TRP A 534 22.36 12.89 6.41
N MET A 535 21.09 13.26 6.30
CA MET A 535 20.01 12.60 7.03
C MET A 535 19.24 11.63 6.13
N TRP A 536 19.17 11.92 4.82
CA TRP A 536 18.55 11.06 3.82
C TRP A 536 19.08 11.38 2.42
N PRO A 537 19.27 10.38 1.53
CA PRO A 537 19.03 8.94 1.70
C PRO A 537 20.12 8.18 2.45
N ALA A 538 21.18 8.86 2.89
CA ALA A 538 22.42 8.23 3.36
C ALA A 538 22.79 8.66 4.79
N ALA A 539 21.86 8.55 5.74
CA ALA A 539 22.15 8.77 7.16
C ALA A 539 23.37 7.92 7.59
N GLY A 540 24.35 8.55 8.23
CA GLY A 540 25.56 7.84 8.70
C GLY A 540 26.62 7.51 7.65
N SER A 541 26.53 8.08 6.44
CA SER A 541 27.54 7.88 5.40
C SER A 541 28.87 8.56 5.72
N LYS A 542 29.98 7.81 5.57
CA LYS A 542 31.34 8.32 5.78
C LYS A 542 31.97 8.82 4.47
N PRO A 543 32.85 9.84 4.51
CA PRO A 543 33.71 10.17 3.38
C PRO A 543 34.50 8.93 2.91
N GLY A 544 34.39 8.59 1.62
CA GLY A 544 35.10 7.45 1.01
C GLY A 544 34.34 6.11 1.00
N ARG A 545 33.09 6.04 1.49
CA ARG A 545 32.23 4.86 1.36
C ARG A 545 31.05 5.21 0.44
N GLU A 546 31.12 4.75 -0.81
CA GLU A 546 30.05 5.01 -1.78
C GLU A 546 28.77 4.29 -1.38
N LEU A 547 27.68 5.05 -1.26
CA LEU A 547 26.34 4.52 -1.02
C LEU A 547 25.59 4.54 -2.35
N GLN A 548 25.18 3.36 -2.82
CA GLN A 548 24.36 3.19 -4.02
C GLN A 548 22.89 3.07 -3.60
N VAL A 549 22.05 3.96 -4.12
CA VAL A 549 20.60 3.98 -3.90
C VAL A 549 19.92 3.80 -5.24
N GLU A 550 19.11 2.76 -5.39
CA GLU A 550 18.29 2.57 -6.59
C GLU A 550 16.96 3.31 -6.43
N VAL A 551 16.59 4.11 -7.43
CA VAL A 551 15.30 4.79 -7.47
C VAL A 551 14.65 4.60 -8.85
N LYS A 552 13.32 4.41 -8.84
CA LYS A 552 12.51 4.27 -10.07
C LYS A 552 11.82 5.57 -10.48
N GLN A 553 11.86 6.58 -9.61
CA GLN A 553 11.29 7.89 -9.89
C GLN A 553 12.38 8.84 -10.39
N PRO A 554 12.07 9.75 -11.34
CA PRO A 554 13.02 10.72 -11.86
C PRO A 554 13.38 11.81 -10.85
N VAL A 555 12.80 11.80 -9.65
CA VAL A 555 13.04 12.79 -8.59
C VAL A 555 13.37 12.08 -7.29
N VAL A 556 14.41 12.55 -6.60
CA VAL A 556 14.75 12.07 -5.26
C VAL A 556 14.72 13.22 -4.26
N SER A 557 14.07 12.99 -3.12
CA SER A 557 14.11 13.91 -1.98
C SER A 557 15.45 13.75 -1.24
N ILE A 558 16.11 14.85 -0.93
CA ILE A 558 17.34 14.90 -0.15
C ILE A 558 17.14 15.65 1.16
N ARG A 559 17.82 15.24 2.22
CA ARG A 559 17.82 15.93 3.52
C ARG A 559 19.20 15.91 4.15
N VAL A 560 19.66 17.07 4.58
CA VAL A 560 20.93 17.24 5.29
C VAL A 560 20.73 18.06 6.56
N ARG A 561 21.48 17.72 7.61
CA ARG A 561 21.61 18.52 8.82
C ARG A 561 22.89 19.33 8.73
N THR A 562 22.81 20.61 9.07
CA THR A 562 23.94 21.53 9.09
C THR A 562 23.99 22.26 10.42
N ARG A 563 25.13 22.21 11.10
CA ARG A 563 25.38 23.03 12.29
C ARG A 563 26.37 24.13 11.93
N SER A 564 26.09 25.36 12.38
CA SER A 564 26.89 26.53 12.06
C SER A 564 26.98 27.49 13.25
N ASP A 565 28.14 28.07 13.49
CA ASP A 565 28.34 29.15 14.47
C ASP A 565 27.67 30.48 14.08
N ARG A 566 27.17 30.55 12.85
CA ARG A 566 26.48 31.71 12.27
C ARG A 566 25.15 31.29 11.67
N LYS A 567 24.19 32.21 11.65
CA LYS A 567 22.89 31.97 11.01
C LYS A 567 23.06 31.69 9.52
N LEU A 568 22.39 30.65 9.04
CA LEU A 568 22.34 30.29 7.63
C LEU A 568 20.97 30.59 7.02
N ASN A 569 20.95 30.74 5.70
CA ASN A 569 19.74 30.90 4.90
C ASN A 569 19.84 29.99 3.67
N LYS A 570 18.77 29.92 2.85
CA LYS A 570 18.71 29.01 1.70
C LYS A 570 19.83 29.23 0.68
N SER A 571 20.34 30.46 0.51
CA SER A 571 21.41 30.73 -0.47
C SER A 571 22.79 30.26 -0.02
N HIS A 572 22.94 29.83 1.23
CA HIS A 572 24.17 29.20 1.73
C HIS A 572 24.29 27.72 1.36
N PHE A 573 23.26 27.15 0.72
CA PHE A 573 23.24 25.74 0.31
C PHE A 573 23.30 25.63 -1.20
N THR A 574 24.17 24.76 -1.70
CA THR A 574 24.28 24.41 -3.13
C THR A 574 24.23 22.90 -3.29
N ILE A 575 23.36 22.40 -4.16
CA ILE A 575 23.33 20.99 -4.54
C ILE A 575 24.23 20.81 -5.76
N LEU A 576 25.10 19.81 -5.74
CA LEU A 576 25.86 19.38 -6.90
C LEU A 576 25.25 18.08 -7.42
N LEU A 577 24.79 18.09 -8.67
CA LEU A 577 24.34 16.91 -9.41
C LEU A 577 25.39 16.62 -10.48
N ASN A 578 25.97 15.42 -10.44
CA ASN A 578 27.04 14.98 -11.34
C ASN A 578 28.22 15.99 -11.38
N GLY A 579 28.54 16.55 -10.21
CA GLY A 579 29.60 17.55 -10.04
C GLY A 579 29.26 18.96 -10.52
N GLN A 580 28.03 19.21 -11.00
CA GLN A 580 27.59 20.53 -11.48
C GLN A 580 26.54 21.14 -10.54
N PRO A 581 26.54 22.46 -10.30
CA PRO A 581 25.49 23.11 -9.53
C PRO A 581 24.10 22.85 -10.12
N TYR A 582 23.25 22.20 -9.33
CA TYR A 582 21.86 21.93 -9.69
C TYR A 582 21.03 23.22 -9.57
N LYS A 583 20.39 23.61 -10.68
CA LYS A 583 19.49 24.77 -10.71
C LYS A 583 18.07 24.30 -10.37
N VAL A 584 17.53 24.81 -9.26
CA VAL A 584 16.16 24.53 -8.81
C VAL A 584 15.18 24.97 -9.92
N GLY A 585 14.56 24.01 -10.60
CA GLY A 585 13.52 24.25 -11.60
C GLY A 585 12.18 24.58 -10.93
N GLN A 586 11.37 25.43 -11.57
CA GLN A 586 10.07 25.90 -11.04
C GLN A 586 9.00 24.80 -10.85
N LYS A 587 9.29 23.52 -11.08
CA LYS A 587 8.40 22.38 -10.79
C LYS A 587 9.19 21.15 -10.30
N ALA A 588 9.79 21.25 -9.13
CA ALA A 588 10.03 20.15 -8.18
C ALA A 588 10.59 20.76 -6.88
N GLY A 589 9.71 20.95 -5.88
CA GLY A 589 10.05 21.23 -4.48
C GLY A 589 10.69 22.58 -4.17
N GLU A 590 10.01 23.41 -3.37
CA GLU A 590 10.68 24.53 -2.71
C GLU A 590 11.74 24.00 -1.73
N ALA A 591 12.98 24.47 -1.87
CA ALA A 591 14.01 24.22 -0.87
C ALA A 591 13.49 24.68 0.50
N ASN A 592 13.44 23.79 1.48
CA ASN A 592 13.02 24.13 2.84
C ASN A 592 14.22 24.10 3.77
N LEU A 593 14.39 25.19 4.54
CA LEU A 593 15.40 25.31 5.58
C LEU A 593 14.68 25.50 6.90
N ALA A 594 14.70 24.48 7.75
CA ALA A 594 14.14 24.55 9.09
C ALA A 594 15.24 24.90 10.09
N ASP A 595 15.05 25.99 10.84
CA ASP A 595 15.86 26.30 12.03
C ASP A 595 15.40 25.36 13.16
N LYS A 596 16.29 24.47 13.59
CA LYS A 596 16.03 23.51 14.67
C LYS A 596 16.43 24.05 16.04
N GLY A 597 16.74 25.34 16.11
CA GLY A 597 17.13 26.02 17.31
C GLY A 597 18.64 26.17 17.44
N LYS A 598 19.02 26.72 18.59
CA LYS A 598 20.40 27.07 18.92
C LYS A 598 20.78 26.32 20.19
N THR A 599 21.88 25.56 20.13
CA THR A 599 22.51 24.97 21.32
C THR A 599 23.79 25.76 21.57
N ARG A 600 23.87 26.45 22.72
CA ARG A 600 24.90 27.47 23.02
C ARG A 600 25.02 28.53 21.91
N ASP A 601 26.09 28.49 21.12
CA ASP A 601 26.38 29.42 20.01
C ASP A 601 26.28 28.79 18.62
N ILE A 602 25.80 27.55 18.54
CA ILE A 602 25.67 26.82 17.29
C ILE A 602 24.20 26.74 16.88
N PHE A 603 23.90 27.25 15.70
CA PHE A 603 22.61 27.10 15.03
C PHE A 603 22.55 25.76 14.32
N THR A 604 21.46 25.03 14.51
CA THR A 604 21.21 23.77 13.80
C THR A 604 20.14 23.98 12.75
N TYR A 605 20.43 23.56 11.54
CA TYR A 605 19.53 23.65 10.40
C TYR A 605 19.30 22.28 9.80
N GLU A 606 18.12 22.09 9.24
CA GLU A 606 17.86 21.02 8.28
C GLU A 606 17.48 21.61 6.94
N TYR A 607 18.19 21.17 5.91
CA TYR A 607 17.95 21.56 4.53
C TYR A 607 17.36 20.38 3.76
N VAL A 608 16.18 20.59 3.20
CA VAL A 608 15.43 19.60 2.40
C VAL A 608 15.21 20.15 1.00
N ASN A 609 15.45 19.31 -0.02
CA ASN A 609 15.21 19.66 -1.40
C ASN A 609 14.87 18.42 -2.24
N GLN A 610 14.38 18.62 -3.46
CA GLN A 610 14.14 17.56 -4.45
C GLN A 610 15.09 17.74 -5.63
N VAL A 611 15.70 16.64 -6.07
CA VAL A 611 16.68 16.61 -7.16
C VAL A 611 16.15 15.75 -8.29
N GLU A 612 15.99 16.34 -9.47
CA GLU A 612 15.66 15.63 -10.70
C GLU A 612 16.90 14.90 -11.24
N LEU A 613 16.75 13.61 -11.53
CA LEU A 613 17.82 12.69 -11.90
C LEU A 613 17.87 12.47 -13.41
N THR A 614 19.09 12.27 -13.91
CA THR A 614 19.31 11.80 -15.28
C THR A 614 19.34 10.28 -15.34
N LEU A 615 19.03 9.68 -16.49
CA LEU A 615 19.07 8.21 -16.63
C LEU A 615 20.47 7.64 -16.34
N GLY A 616 20.49 6.52 -15.63
CA GLY A 616 21.70 5.83 -15.21
C GLY A 616 22.22 6.32 -13.86
N MET A 617 23.53 6.28 -13.69
CA MET A 617 24.19 6.63 -12.44
C MET A 617 24.29 8.15 -12.27
N ASN A 618 23.70 8.65 -11.19
CA ASN A 618 23.81 10.04 -10.76
C ASN A 618 24.68 10.12 -9.51
N THR A 619 25.39 11.24 -9.34
CA THR A 619 26.11 11.56 -8.10
C THR A 619 25.52 12.83 -7.50
N ILE A 620 25.18 12.81 -6.21
CA ILE A 620 24.60 13.96 -5.52
C ILE A 620 25.46 14.33 -4.32
N GLU A 621 25.75 15.62 -4.17
CA GLU A 621 26.41 16.21 -3.01
C GLU A 621 25.66 17.49 -2.59
N VAL A 622 25.73 17.83 -1.31
CA VAL A 622 25.22 19.10 -0.79
C VAL A 622 26.34 19.86 -0.13
N VAL A 623 26.45 21.13 -0.50
CA VAL A 623 27.42 22.08 -0.02
C VAL A 623 26.71 23.06 0.91
N ALA A 624 27.27 23.31 2.09
CA ALA A 624 26.92 24.43 2.96
C ALA A 624 28.11 25.39 3.13
N GLU A 625 27.83 26.69 3.16
CA GLU A 625 28.84 27.74 3.36
C GLU A 625 28.38 28.78 4.41
N ASN A 626 29.19 29.04 5.44
CA ASN A 626 28.89 30.06 6.46
C ASN A 626 29.66 31.39 6.25
N GLY A 627 30.29 31.53 5.07
CA GLY A 627 31.12 32.67 4.67
C GLY A 627 32.60 32.56 5.05
N SER A 628 32.96 31.78 6.07
CA SER A 628 34.36 31.50 6.45
C SER A 628 34.80 30.08 6.09
N LYS A 629 33.87 29.13 6.11
CA LYS A 629 34.11 27.71 5.88
C LYS A 629 33.09 27.15 4.90
N LYS A 630 33.51 26.09 4.21
CA LYS A 630 32.71 25.28 3.31
C LYS A 630 32.70 23.85 3.81
N ALA A 631 31.53 23.25 3.93
CA ALA A 631 31.34 21.86 4.26
C ALA A 631 30.57 21.17 3.13
N VAL A 632 30.95 19.95 2.77
CA VAL A 632 30.33 19.17 1.69
C VAL A 632 29.99 17.80 2.23
N THR A 633 28.81 17.29 1.87
CA THR A 633 28.45 15.93 2.21
C THR A 633 29.27 14.92 1.39
N PRO A 634 29.45 13.67 1.87
CA PRO A 634 29.95 12.59 1.01
C PRO A 634 29.07 12.42 -0.24
N ALA A 635 29.68 12.13 -1.38
CA ALA A 635 28.93 11.84 -2.60
C ALA A 635 28.07 10.58 -2.46
N ILE A 636 26.78 10.68 -2.77
CA ILE A 636 25.89 9.52 -2.92
C ILE A 636 25.71 9.18 -4.39
N ARG A 637 25.69 7.89 -4.71
CA ARG A 637 25.43 7.39 -6.05
C ARG A 637 23.98 6.93 -6.14
N VAL A 638 23.21 7.52 -7.05
CA VAL A 638 21.80 7.18 -7.24
C VAL A 638 21.62 6.62 -8.63
N GLU A 639 21.28 5.34 -8.73
CA GLU A 639 20.96 4.71 -10.00
C GLU A 639 19.48 4.95 -10.31
N TYR A 640 19.22 5.74 -11.35
CA TYR A 640 17.89 5.93 -11.88
C TYR A 640 17.74 5.12 -13.17
N SER A 641 16.85 4.13 -13.15
CA SER A 641 16.48 3.36 -14.34
C SER A 641 15.02 3.59 -14.67
N ASN A 642 14.75 3.95 -15.92
CA ASN A 642 13.41 4.03 -16.49
C ASN A 642 13.06 2.80 -17.33
N LYS A 643 13.80 1.68 -17.20
CA LYS A 643 13.50 0.46 -17.95
C LYS A 643 12.05 0.03 -17.72
N PRO A 644 11.28 -0.24 -18.78
CA PRO A 644 9.88 -0.62 -18.66
C PRO A 644 9.73 -2.04 -18.11
N ASN A 645 8.62 -2.32 -17.41
CA ASN A 645 8.17 -3.71 -17.27
C ASN A 645 7.44 -4.15 -18.55
N LEU A 646 7.49 -5.44 -18.82
CA LEU A 646 6.69 -6.08 -19.86
C LEU A 646 5.55 -6.88 -19.23
N HIS A 647 4.34 -6.65 -19.71
CA HIS A 647 3.14 -7.40 -19.35
C HIS A 647 2.64 -8.13 -20.60
N VAL A 648 2.44 -9.44 -20.52
CA VAL A 648 1.97 -10.28 -21.63
C VAL A 648 0.70 -11.01 -21.21
N LEU A 649 -0.40 -10.80 -21.94
CA LEU A 649 -1.63 -11.57 -21.83
C LEU A 649 -1.88 -12.32 -23.14
N ALA A 650 -1.76 -13.64 -23.11
CA ALA A 650 -2.02 -14.50 -24.26
C ALA A 650 -3.30 -15.33 -24.05
N VAL A 651 -4.17 -15.40 -25.06
CA VAL A 651 -5.44 -16.14 -25.03
C VAL A 651 -5.51 -17.06 -26.23
N GLY A 652 -5.63 -18.37 -26.00
CA GLY A 652 -5.69 -19.40 -27.03
C GLY A 652 -6.96 -20.24 -26.93
N ILE A 653 -7.90 -20.05 -27.85
CA ILE A 653 -9.23 -20.69 -27.80
C ILE A 653 -9.37 -21.71 -28.93
N ASP A 654 -9.42 -22.99 -28.56
CA ASP A 654 -9.55 -24.12 -29.48
C ASP A 654 -10.96 -24.19 -30.07
N HIS A 655 -11.01 -24.70 -31.30
CA HIS A 655 -12.23 -24.97 -32.04
C HIS A 655 -12.03 -26.20 -32.92
N ASP A 656 -13.12 -26.79 -33.45
CA ASP A 656 -13.04 -28.09 -34.13
C ASP A 656 -12.13 -28.10 -35.38
N ASP A 657 -11.93 -26.95 -36.01
CA ASP A 657 -11.12 -26.75 -37.22
C ASP A 657 -9.79 -25.97 -37.02
N LEU A 658 -9.49 -25.50 -35.79
CA LEU A 658 -8.19 -24.90 -35.41
C LEU A 658 -7.53 -25.74 -34.30
N LYS A 659 -6.33 -26.24 -34.58
CA LYS A 659 -5.63 -27.22 -33.73
C LYS A 659 -4.51 -26.65 -32.89
N TYR A 660 -4.03 -25.44 -33.21
CA TYR A 660 -2.83 -24.89 -32.58
C TYR A 660 -3.07 -23.62 -31.76
N THR A 661 -4.30 -23.11 -31.69
CA THR A 661 -4.68 -21.89 -30.95
C THR A 661 -4.19 -21.83 -29.50
N ALA A 662 -4.41 -22.89 -28.71
CA ALA A 662 -3.88 -22.95 -27.34
C ALA A 662 -2.35 -22.90 -27.30
N ARG A 663 -1.70 -23.55 -28.26
CA ARG A 663 -0.24 -23.60 -28.34
C ARG A 663 0.36 -22.29 -28.81
N ASP A 664 -0.26 -21.62 -29.79
CA ASP A 664 0.16 -20.31 -30.27
C ASP A 664 0.28 -19.33 -29.11
N ALA A 665 -0.74 -19.29 -28.24
CA ALA A 665 -0.76 -18.44 -27.06
C ALA A 665 0.33 -18.80 -26.04
N MET A 666 0.58 -20.09 -25.80
CA MET A 666 1.65 -20.54 -24.90
C MET A 666 3.04 -20.19 -25.44
N ASP A 667 3.31 -20.51 -26.70
CA ASP A 667 4.62 -20.34 -27.33
C ASP A 667 4.93 -18.84 -27.49
N PHE A 668 3.93 -18.01 -27.86
CA PHE A 668 4.06 -16.54 -27.88
C PHE A 668 4.45 -16.01 -26.50
N ALA A 669 3.71 -16.36 -25.44
CA ALA A 669 4.01 -15.90 -24.09
C ALA A 669 5.40 -16.38 -23.63
N ALA A 670 5.72 -17.65 -23.84
CA ALA A 670 6.99 -18.26 -23.42
C ALA A 670 8.22 -17.60 -24.06
N SER A 671 8.10 -17.04 -25.28
CA SER A 671 9.20 -16.35 -25.95
C SER A 671 9.77 -15.18 -25.12
N PHE A 672 8.97 -14.55 -24.27
CA PHE A 672 9.37 -13.41 -23.44
C PHE A 672 10.01 -13.79 -22.11
N ALA A 673 10.00 -15.08 -21.72
CA ALA A 673 10.54 -15.53 -20.44
C ALA A 673 12.02 -15.15 -20.23
N GLY A 674 12.78 -15.03 -21.32
CA GLY A 674 14.20 -14.65 -21.31
C GLY A 674 14.47 -13.15 -21.47
N GLN A 675 13.47 -12.28 -21.35
CA GLN A 675 13.61 -10.83 -21.52
C GLN A 675 13.76 -10.05 -20.19
N ASP A 676 13.61 -10.71 -19.04
CA ASP A 676 13.86 -10.10 -17.71
C ASP A 676 15.33 -9.64 -17.60
N GLY A 677 15.54 -8.38 -17.21
CA GLY A 677 16.85 -7.74 -17.10
C GLY A 677 17.48 -7.27 -18.42
N LYS A 678 16.88 -7.62 -19.56
CA LYS A 678 17.30 -7.20 -20.91
C LYS A 678 16.69 -5.84 -21.28
N LEU A 679 15.82 -5.82 -22.30
CA LEU A 679 15.02 -4.68 -22.70
C LEU A 679 14.04 -4.26 -21.58
N PHE A 680 13.59 -5.20 -20.75
CA PHE A 680 12.61 -4.97 -19.70
C PHE A 680 13.19 -5.24 -18.30
N ASP A 681 12.69 -4.53 -17.29
CA ASP A 681 13.09 -4.68 -15.88
C ASP A 681 12.50 -5.95 -15.24
N LYS A 682 11.24 -6.23 -15.55
CA LYS A 682 10.50 -7.45 -15.18
C LYS A 682 9.58 -7.86 -16.31
N VAL A 683 9.31 -9.16 -16.41
CA VAL A 683 8.36 -9.73 -17.39
C VAL A 683 7.27 -10.48 -16.63
N TYR A 684 6.02 -10.07 -16.83
CA TYR A 684 4.82 -10.71 -16.28
C TYR A 684 4.06 -11.37 -17.43
N MET A 685 3.73 -12.66 -17.30
CA MET A 685 3.08 -13.42 -18.37
C MET A 685 1.87 -14.17 -17.83
N THR A 686 0.75 -14.05 -18.53
CA THR A 686 -0.48 -14.82 -18.28
C THR A 686 -0.91 -15.46 -19.60
N ALA A 687 -1.15 -16.76 -19.59
CA ALA A 687 -1.72 -17.50 -20.72
C ALA A 687 -3.04 -18.15 -20.31
N LEU A 688 -4.12 -17.87 -21.04
CA LEU A 688 -5.43 -18.50 -20.89
C LEU A 688 -5.66 -19.41 -22.09
N VAL A 689 -5.77 -20.71 -21.85
CA VAL A 689 -5.84 -21.69 -22.94
C VAL A 689 -6.97 -22.68 -22.77
N SER A 690 -7.45 -23.17 -23.90
CA SER A 690 -8.43 -24.25 -23.95
C SER A 690 -7.89 -25.53 -23.30
N GLY A 691 -8.79 -26.30 -22.66
CA GLY A 691 -8.44 -27.49 -21.89
C GLY A 691 -7.95 -27.24 -20.46
N SER A 692 -7.58 -26.01 -20.10
CA SER A 692 -7.24 -25.63 -18.72
C SER A 692 -8.46 -25.09 -17.97
N LYS A 693 -8.53 -25.37 -16.67
CA LYS A 693 -9.63 -24.92 -15.79
C LYS A 693 -9.12 -24.00 -14.69
N THR A 694 -9.96 -23.05 -14.30
CA THR A 694 -9.79 -22.25 -13.09
C THR A 694 -9.87 -23.15 -11.84
N ARG A 695 -9.49 -22.62 -10.67
CA ARG A 695 -9.63 -23.35 -9.38
C ARG A 695 -11.09 -23.74 -9.08
N SER A 696 -12.07 -23.00 -9.61
CA SER A 696 -13.51 -23.30 -9.47
C SER A 696 -14.02 -24.31 -10.50
N GLY A 697 -13.14 -24.85 -11.37
CA GLY A 697 -13.49 -25.88 -12.35
C GLY A 697 -14.12 -25.35 -13.66
N VAL A 698 -14.16 -24.04 -13.86
CA VAL A 698 -14.61 -23.37 -15.10
C VAL A 698 -13.47 -23.33 -16.11
N PHE A 699 -13.72 -23.46 -17.41
CA PHE A 699 -12.66 -23.35 -18.42
C PHE A 699 -12.04 -21.96 -18.43
N GLN A 700 -10.72 -21.86 -18.60
CA GLN A 700 -10.01 -20.58 -18.59
C GLN A 700 -10.39 -19.67 -19.77
N THR A 701 -10.88 -20.26 -20.86
CA THR A 701 -11.31 -19.61 -22.10
C THR A 701 -12.84 -19.50 -22.22
N ASP A 702 -13.55 -19.64 -21.11
CA ASP A 702 -14.95 -19.25 -20.97
C ASP A 702 -15.08 -17.73 -21.15
N GLY A 703 -16.14 -17.27 -21.84
CA GLY A 703 -16.34 -15.86 -22.18
C GLY A 703 -16.30 -14.92 -20.97
N ASP A 704 -16.86 -15.33 -19.83
CA ASP A 704 -16.84 -14.50 -18.62
C ASP A 704 -15.46 -14.46 -17.97
N VAL A 705 -14.70 -15.54 -18.06
CA VAL A 705 -13.32 -15.62 -17.56
C VAL A 705 -12.38 -14.75 -18.39
N VAL A 706 -12.49 -14.80 -19.72
CA VAL A 706 -11.68 -13.96 -20.62
C VAL A 706 -12.01 -12.48 -20.42
N ARG A 707 -13.30 -12.10 -20.39
CA ARG A 707 -13.72 -10.73 -20.05
C ARG A 707 -13.18 -10.29 -18.69
N LYS A 708 -13.18 -11.19 -17.70
CA LYS A 708 -12.61 -10.90 -16.38
C LYS A 708 -11.11 -10.66 -16.47
N ALA A 709 -10.36 -11.42 -17.27
CA ALA A 709 -8.92 -11.21 -17.40
C ALA A 709 -8.57 -9.82 -17.97
N PHE A 710 -9.34 -9.31 -18.94
CA PHE A 710 -9.17 -7.95 -19.43
C PHE A 710 -9.58 -6.88 -18.42
N ARG A 711 -10.67 -7.10 -17.66
CA ARG A 711 -11.01 -6.24 -16.52
C ARG A 711 -9.92 -6.26 -15.45
N ASP A 712 -9.34 -7.41 -15.14
CA ASP A 712 -8.28 -7.56 -14.14
C ASP A 712 -7.01 -6.77 -14.54
N LEU A 713 -6.73 -6.55 -15.83
CA LEU A 713 -5.64 -5.65 -16.25
C LEU A 713 -5.85 -4.23 -15.73
N GLN A 714 -7.10 -3.74 -15.73
CA GLN A 714 -7.46 -2.48 -15.09
C GLN A 714 -7.49 -2.66 -13.59
N ASP A 715 -8.34 -3.57 -13.10
CA ASP A 715 -8.68 -3.64 -11.71
C ASP A 715 -7.44 -3.96 -10.90
N LYS A 716 -6.76 -5.08 -11.20
CA LYS A 716 -5.64 -5.64 -10.43
C LYS A 716 -4.27 -5.04 -10.76
N TYR A 717 -4.05 -4.70 -12.04
CA TYR A 717 -2.69 -4.40 -12.53
C TYR A 717 -2.45 -2.94 -12.89
N GLN A 718 -3.46 -2.05 -12.92
CA GLN A 718 -3.25 -0.63 -13.22
C GLN A 718 -2.24 0.06 -12.29
N TYR A 719 -2.05 -0.47 -11.07
CA TYR A 719 -1.09 0.05 -10.10
C TYR A 719 0.29 -0.61 -10.16
N THR A 720 0.40 -1.69 -10.94
CA THR A 720 1.67 -2.36 -11.27
C THR A 720 2.16 -2.04 -12.69
N ILE A 721 1.28 -1.51 -13.54
CA ILE A 721 1.51 -1.09 -14.92
C ILE A 721 1.74 0.41 -14.92
N TYR A 722 2.98 0.83 -15.17
CA TYR A 722 3.35 2.25 -15.22
C TYR A 722 3.24 2.83 -16.63
N GLU A 723 3.25 4.16 -16.75
CA GLU A 723 3.20 4.85 -18.05
C GLU A 723 4.33 4.41 -19.00
N GLN A 724 5.52 4.12 -18.47
CA GLN A 724 6.65 3.63 -19.25
C GLN A 724 6.51 2.17 -19.71
N ASP A 725 5.65 1.36 -19.08
CA ASP A 725 5.57 -0.08 -19.33
C ASP A 725 5.04 -0.42 -20.75
N LEU A 726 5.24 -1.67 -21.15
CA LEU A 726 4.68 -2.23 -22.39
C LEU A 726 3.71 -3.38 -22.05
N LEU A 727 2.50 -3.32 -22.59
CA LEU A 727 1.50 -4.38 -22.53
C LEU A 727 1.31 -5.02 -23.91
N LEU A 728 1.55 -6.32 -23.99
CA LEU A 728 1.30 -7.14 -25.18
C LEU A 728 0.08 -8.04 -24.91
N VAL A 729 -0.90 -7.95 -25.80
CA VAL A 729 -2.06 -8.85 -25.81
C VAL A 729 -1.98 -9.71 -27.05
N PHE A 730 -2.07 -11.03 -26.90
CA PHE A 730 -2.11 -11.97 -28.00
C PHE A 730 -3.38 -12.80 -27.92
N VAL A 731 -4.14 -12.90 -29.01
CA VAL A 731 -5.35 -13.71 -29.08
C VAL A 731 -5.30 -14.60 -30.32
N SER A 732 -5.29 -15.93 -30.12
CA SER A 732 -5.46 -16.92 -31.17
C SER A 732 -6.79 -17.65 -30.99
N SER A 733 -7.72 -17.50 -31.94
CA SER A 733 -9.10 -18.00 -31.79
C SER A 733 -9.90 -17.97 -33.10
N HIS A 734 -11.10 -18.55 -33.11
CA HIS A 734 -12.11 -18.21 -34.14
C HIS A 734 -12.73 -16.83 -33.90
N GLY A 735 -12.76 -16.04 -34.97
CA GLY A 735 -13.48 -14.79 -35.06
C GLY A 735 -14.79 -14.91 -35.84
N LYS A 736 -15.77 -14.07 -35.49
CA LYS A 736 -17.02 -13.92 -36.24
C LYS A 736 -17.46 -12.46 -36.23
N THR A 737 -17.89 -11.95 -37.38
CA THR A 737 -18.50 -10.63 -37.46
C THR A 737 -20.01 -10.73 -37.22
N VAL A 738 -20.50 -10.02 -36.20
CA VAL A 738 -21.93 -9.93 -35.85
C VAL A 738 -22.29 -8.45 -35.77
N ASN A 739 -23.29 -8.00 -36.53
CA ASN A 739 -23.70 -6.59 -36.58
C ASN A 739 -22.54 -5.60 -36.86
N ASN A 740 -21.64 -5.96 -37.79
CA ASN A 740 -20.44 -5.17 -38.12
C ASN A 740 -19.39 -5.06 -37.00
N GLU A 741 -19.52 -5.84 -35.92
CA GLU A 741 -18.55 -5.92 -34.83
C GLU A 741 -17.82 -7.26 -34.88
N PHE A 742 -16.49 -7.24 -34.78
CA PHE A 742 -15.68 -8.45 -34.70
C PHE A 742 -15.75 -9.03 -33.27
N LYS A 743 -16.15 -10.30 -33.17
CA LYS A 743 -16.30 -11.00 -31.90
C LYS A 743 -15.51 -12.29 -31.90
N ILE A 744 -14.94 -12.62 -30.74
CA ILE A 744 -14.21 -13.85 -30.50
C ILE A 744 -15.19 -14.89 -29.96
N ILE A 745 -15.09 -16.12 -30.46
CA ILE A 745 -15.91 -17.25 -30.03
C ILE A 745 -15.21 -17.95 -28.85
N PRO A 746 -15.76 -17.90 -27.61
CA PRO A 746 -15.19 -18.59 -26.47
C PRO A 746 -15.57 -20.08 -26.42
N THR A 747 -14.93 -20.85 -25.53
CA THR A 747 -15.16 -22.29 -25.39
C THR A 747 -16.58 -22.64 -24.95
N ASP A 748 -17.28 -21.74 -24.25
CA ASP A 748 -18.65 -21.96 -23.77
C ASP A 748 -19.74 -21.57 -24.79
N PHE A 749 -19.37 -21.10 -25.99
CA PHE A 749 -20.32 -20.68 -27.03
C PHE A 749 -21.37 -21.73 -27.37
N GLY A 750 -20.99 -23.01 -27.43
CA GLY A 750 -21.93 -24.11 -27.70
C GLY A 750 -23.02 -24.29 -26.63
N LEU A 751 -22.80 -23.76 -25.41
CA LEU A 751 -23.72 -23.85 -24.28
C LEU A 751 -24.55 -22.58 -24.10
N THR A 752 -23.94 -21.41 -24.31
CA THR A 752 -24.51 -20.10 -23.96
C THR A 752 -24.93 -19.26 -25.17
N GLY A 753 -24.54 -19.69 -26.38
CA GLY A 753 -24.83 -19.01 -27.64
C GLY A 753 -24.20 -17.63 -27.73
N GLU A 754 -24.85 -16.68 -28.41
CA GLU A 754 -24.31 -15.33 -28.64
C GLU A 754 -24.01 -14.52 -27.38
N LYS A 755 -24.54 -14.93 -26.21
CA LYS A 755 -24.30 -14.23 -24.94
C LYS A 755 -22.85 -14.33 -24.44
N SER A 756 -22.12 -15.36 -24.84
CA SER A 756 -20.73 -15.53 -24.40
C SER A 756 -19.72 -14.84 -25.28
N LEU A 757 -20.09 -14.50 -26.53
CA LEU A 757 -19.21 -13.81 -27.49
C LEU A 757 -18.47 -12.65 -26.83
N ILE A 758 -17.17 -12.58 -27.08
CA ILE A 758 -16.31 -11.53 -26.54
C ILE A 758 -16.19 -10.46 -27.61
N ASP A 759 -16.66 -9.26 -27.31
CA ASP A 759 -16.64 -8.14 -28.24
C ASP A 759 -15.24 -7.49 -28.26
N TYR A 760 -14.59 -7.48 -29.42
CA TYR A 760 -13.23 -6.97 -29.50
C TYR A 760 -13.10 -5.50 -29.07
N ARG A 761 -14.08 -4.65 -29.41
CA ARG A 761 -14.02 -3.24 -29.06
C ARG A 761 -14.36 -3.04 -27.58
N GLN A 762 -15.50 -3.58 -27.17
CA GLN A 762 -16.05 -3.31 -25.83
C GLN A 762 -15.35 -4.12 -24.72
N ASP A 763 -15.03 -5.39 -24.98
CA ASP A 763 -14.48 -6.29 -23.96
C ASP A 763 -12.95 -6.32 -23.93
N ILE A 764 -12.29 -5.84 -24.99
CA ILE A 764 -10.82 -5.78 -25.07
C ILE A 764 -10.35 -4.33 -25.15
N ILE A 765 -10.61 -3.61 -26.25
CA ILE A 765 -10.02 -2.28 -26.46
C ILE A 765 -10.46 -1.26 -25.40
N ASP A 766 -11.74 -1.21 -25.05
CA ASP A 766 -12.23 -0.31 -23.99
C ASP A 766 -11.65 -0.67 -22.61
N GLN A 767 -11.28 -1.93 -22.40
CA GLN A 767 -10.59 -2.36 -21.18
C GLN A 767 -9.10 -1.99 -21.19
N LEU A 768 -8.45 -1.97 -22.34
CA LEU A 768 -7.05 -1.57 -22.45
C LEU A 768 -6.86 -0.04 -22.43
N THR A 769 -7.87 0.72 -22.89
CA THR A 769 -7.76 2.18 -23.09
C THR A 769 -7.36 2.96 -21.83
N PRO A 770 -7.93 2.71 -20.64
CA PRO A 770 -7.59 3.47 -19.42
C PRO A 770 -6.22 3.19 -18.82
N LEU A 771 -5.54 2.10 -19.22
CA LEU A 771 -4.21 1.79 -18.68
C LEU A 771 -3.21 2.89 -19.09
N PRO A 772 -2.23 3.27 -18.27
CA PRO A 772 -1.34 4.40 -18.58
C PRO A 772 -0.23 4.04 -19.59
N CYS A 773 0.01 2.76 -19.84
CA CYS A 773 1.15 2.24 -20.58
C CYS A 773 0.98 2.24 -22.12
N ARG A 774 2.01 1.80 -22.84
CA ARG A 774 1.91 1.47 -24.29
C ARG A 774 1.29 0.08 -24.46
N LYS A 775 0.36 -0.09 -25.39
CA LYS A 775 -0.31 -1.38 -25.64
C LYS A 775 -0.18 -1.82 -27.10
N LEU A 776 0.00 -3.11 -27.31
CA LEU A 776 -0.01 -3.75 -28.63
C LEU A 776 -0.84 -5.01 -28.57
N VAL A 777 -1.71 -5.20 -29.57
CA VAL A 777 -2.63 -6.33 -29.67
C VAL A 777 -2.32 -7.13 -30.93
N PHE A 778 -2.14 -8.43 -30.78
CA PHE A 778 -1.92 -9.40 -31.84
C PHE A 778 -3.17 -10.27 -31.97
N ILE A 779 -3.77 -10.32 -33.16
CA ILE A 779 -4.97 -11.10 -33.43
C ILE A 779 -4.70 -12.15 -34.50
N ASP A 780 -4.62 -13.42 -34.07
CA ASP A 780 -4.55 -14.61 -34.93
C ASP A 780 -5.94 -15.25 -35.04
N ALA A 781 -6.76 -14.72 -35.96
CA ALA A 781 -8.14 -15.16 -36.15
C ALA A 781 -8.59 -14.93 -37.60
N CYS A 782 -9.39 -15.85 -38.14
CA CYS A 782 -9.98 -15.70 -39.47
C CYS A 782 -10.86 -14.43 -39.56
N HIS A 783 -10.84 -13.76 -40.72
CA HIS A 783 -11.54 -12.50 -40.97
C HIS A 783 -11.07 -11.31 -40.10
N SER A 784 -9.89 -11.40 -39.49
CA SER A 784 -9.36 -10.35 -38.61
C SER A 784 -9.12 -9.00 -39.30
N GLY A 785 -9.13 -8.90 -40.63
CA GLY A 785 -8.92 -7.61 -41.28
C GLY A 785 -10.20 -6.80 -41.54
N SER A 786 -11.40 -7.26 -41.14
CA SER A 786 -12.69 -6.56 -41.39
C SER A 786 -12.88 -5.28 -40.55
N PHE A 787 -11.79 -4.65 -40.14
CA PHE A 787 -11.78 -3.42 -39.34
C PHE A 787 -12.03 -2.15 -40.17
N ASP A 788 -12.24 -2.26 -41.48
CA ASP A 788 -12.70 -1.18 -42.35
C ASP A 788 -14.16 -1.38 -42.76
N LEU A 789 -15.03 -0.48 -42.27
CA LEU A 789 -16.36 -0.23 -42.82
C LEU A 789 -16.53 1.26 -43.08
N ASP A 790 -16.50 1.60 -44.38
CA ASP A 790 -16.75 2.90 -44.97
C ASP A 790 -18.12 3.50 -44.55
N GLU A 791 -18.07 4.69 -43.95
CA GLU A 791 -18.63 5.92 -44.49
C GLU A 791 -20.02 5.92 -45.20
N ALA A 792 -21.02 6.58 -44.56
CA ALA A 792 -21.80 7.74 -45.09
C ALA A 792 -23.27 7.81 -44.62
N SER A 793 -23.62 8.78 -43.76
CA SER A 793 -24.76 9.71 -43.98
C SER A 793 -24.80 10.85 -42.94
N GLY A 794 -24.45 12.06 -43.40
CA GLY A 794 -24.49 13.32 -42.64
C GLY A 794 -24.02 14.51 -43.50
N THR A 795 -24.82 14.82 -44.52
CA THR A 795 -24.64 15.75 -45.66
C THR A 795 -24.08 17.15 -45.36
N ALA A 796 -23.12 17.59 -46.17
CA ALA A 796 -22.91 19.00 -46.53
C ALA A 796 -23.73 19.39 -47.79
N VAL A 797 -24.30 20.59 -47.80
CA VAL A 797 -24.93 21.26 -48.97
C VAL A 797 -23.93 22.29 -49.46
N GLY A 798 -23.50 22.41 -50.72
CA GLY A 798 -23.62 21.59 -51.92
C GLY A 798 -22.90 22.36 -53.04
N THR A 799 -22.20 21.66 -53.93
CA THR A 799 -22.10 21.96 -55.38
C THR A 799 -21.26 20.86 -56.03
N GLU A 800 -22.00 19.96 -56.68
CA GLU A 800 -21.61 19.01 -57.73
C GLU A 800 -20.34 18.18 -57.52
N GLY A 801 -20.54 16.99 -56.96
CA GLY A 801 -19.55 15.93 -56.87
C GLY A 801 -19.70 15.23 -55.54
N GLN A 802 -20.04 13.94 -55.58
CA GLN A 802 -20.31 13.11 -54.40
C GLN A 802 -19.12 13.09 -53.44
N ASP A 803 -19.11 13.93 -52.41
CA ASP A 803 -18.19 13.82 -51.27
C ASP A 803 -18.58 14.79 -50.13
N ASN A 804 -18.14 14.47 -48.91
CA ASN A 804 -18.31 15.19 -47.62
C ASN A 804 -19.58 14.91 -46.80
N ALA A 805 -19.67 13.66 -46.31
CA ALA A 805 -20.22 13.34 -44.98
C ALA A 805 -19.18 12.66 -44.05
N GLN A 806 -17.93 12.55 -44.49
CA GLN A 806 -16.85 11.78 -43.83
C GLN A 806 -15.90 12.66 -43.00
N SER A 807 -15.98 13.98 -43.16
CA SER A 807 -15.04 14.93 -42.57
C SER A 807 -15.50 15.48 -41.20
N LYS A 808 -16.39 14.79 -40.47
CA LYS A 808 -16.90 15.23 -39.16
C LYS A 808 -16.92 14.20 -38.01
N ALA A 809 -16.18 13.10 -38.12
CA ALA A 809 -15.88 12.20 -36.99
C ALA A 809 -14.37 12.05 -36.73
N LEU A 810 -13.58 13.07 -37.10
CA LEU A 810 -12.11 12.99 -37.18
C LEU A 810 -11.40 14.12 -36.41
N ILE A 811 -11.96 14.56 -35.29
CA ILE A 811 -11.26 15.37 -34.27
C ILE A 811 -11.70 14.91 -32.88
N GLY A 812 -10.88 14.08 -32.24
CA GLY A 812 -11.14 13.55 -30.90
C GLY A 812 -9.97 12.72 -30.33
N LEU A 813 -8.72 13.13 -30.59
CA LEU A 813 -7.53 12.59 -29.94
C LEU A 813 -6.61 13.73 -29.52
N SER A 814 -7.03 14.41 -28.45
CA SER A 814 -6.20 15.29 -27.63
C SER A 814 -6.58 15.01 -26.19
N ASP A 815 -5.98 13.98 -25.59
CA ASP A 815 -5.59 13.88 -24.17
C ASP A 815 -5.25 12.43 -23.76
N GLY A 816 -3.95 12.15 -23.63
CA GLY A 816 -3.38 11.36 -22.53
C GLY A 816 -3.54 9.84 -22.43
N SER A 817 -4.31 9.12 -23.27
CA SER A 817 -4.61 7.69 -23.04
C SER A 817 -4.52 6.74 -24.25
N ALA A 818 -4.09 7.21 -25.41
CA ALA A 818 -4.42 6.57 -26.69
C ALA A 818 -3.28 5.79 -27.39
N TYR A 819 -2.86 4.63 -26.87
CA TYR A 819 -1.90 3.77 -27.60
C TYR A 819 -2.27 2.28 -27.56
N ALA A 820 -3.08 1.81 -28.53
CA ALA A 820 -3.20 0.40 -28.90
C ALA A 820 -2.94 0.25 -30.42
N GLY A 821 -1.81 -0.35 -30.80
CA GLY A 821 -1.60 -0.83 -32.16
C GLY A 821 -2.13 -2.25 -32.30
N THR A 822 -2.97 -2.53 -33.31
CA THR A 822 -3.48 -3.88 -33.57
C THR A 822 -2.83 -4.47 -34.80
N LEU A 823 -2.10 -5.57 -34.62
CA LEU A 823 -1.50 -6.37 -35.67
C LEU A 823 -2.37 -7.60 -35.92
N ALA A 824 -2.99 -7.64 -37.09
CA ALA A 824 -3.86 -8.75 -37.50
C ALA A 824 -3.07 -9.77 -38.35
N SER A 825 -3.40 -11.05 -38.18
CA SER A 825 -2.79 -12.17 -38.90
C SER A 825 -3.11 -12.20 -40.40
N CYS A 826 -4.26 -11.66 -40.81
CA CYS A 826 -4.69 -11.59 -42.21
C CYS A 826 -5.59 -10.37 -42.48
N ARG A 827 -5.83 -10.07 -43.76
CA ARG A 827 -6.82 -9.07 -44.22
C ARG A 827 -8.27 -9.56 -44.03
N SER A 828 -9.25 -8.69 -44.27
CA SER A 828 -10.68 -8.94 -44.04
C SER A 828 -11.23 -10.10 -44.87
N ASP A 829 -10.68 -10.23 -46.08
CA ASP A 829 -11.04 -11.17 -47.13
C ASP A 829 -10.18 -12.44 -47.13
N GLU A 830 -9.29 -12.58 -46.15
CA GLU A 830 -8.33 -13.68 -46.03
C GLU A 830 -8.59 -14.54 -44.78
N SER A 831 -7.93 -15.68 -44.70
CA SER A 831 -8.03 -16.62 -43.57
C SER A 831 -6.67 -16.91 -42.97
N SER A 832 -6.63 -17.16 -41.67
CA SER A 832 -5.44 -17.68 -41.00
C SER A 832 -5.23 -19.16 -41.35
N TRP A 833 -3.98 -19.57 -41.54
CA TRP A 833 -3.62 -20.93 -41.90
C TRP A 833 -2.82 -21.64 -40.82
N GLU A 834 -3.11 -22.94 -40.68
CA GLU A 834 -2.34 -23.88 -39.86
C GLU A 834 -1.74 -25.00 -40.73
N ASP A 835 -0.60 -25.51 -40.28
CA ASP A 835 0.04 -26.70 -40.87
C ASP A 835 0.84 -27.47 -39.81
N ALA A 836 0.77 -28.81 -39.86
CA ALA A 836 1.45 -29.67 -38.91
C ALA A 836 2.98 -29.51 -38.91
N ARG A 837 3.56 -28.96 -39.99
CA ARG A 837 5.00 -28.66 -40.08
C ARG A 837 5.44 -27.50 -39.19
N TRP A 838 4.57 -26.52 -38.96
CA TRP A 838 4.86 -25.34 -38.13
C TRP A 838 4.54 -25.62 -36.66
N ASN A 839 3.61 -26.54 -36.41
CA ASN A 839 3.16 -26.86 -35.05
C ASN A 839 2.52 -25.66 -34.32
N ASN A 840 2.18 -24.62 -35.08
CA ASN A 840 1.61 -23.31 -34.74
C ASN A 840 0.85 -22.78 -35.98
N GLY A 841 0.08 -21.72 -35.81
CA GLY A 841 -0.44 -20.91 -36.93
C GLY A 841 0.67 -20.22 -37.72
N ALA A 842 0.49 -19.99 -39.02
CA ALA A 842 1.51 -19.39 -39.89
C ALA A 842 1.99 -18.02 -39.39
N PHE A 843 1.06 -17.22 -38.85
CA PHE A 843 1.34 -15.90 -38.30
C PHE A 843 2.17 -15.99 -37.02
N THR A 844 1.74 -16.82 -36.08
CA THR A 844 2.45 -17.04 -34.82
C THR A 844 3.86 -17.59 -35.06
N GLU A 845 4.01 -18.59 -35.92
CA GLU A 845 5.32 -19.16 -36.26
C GLU A 845 6.26 -18.13 -36.90
N ALA A 846 5.73 -17.24 -37.75
CA ALA A 846 6.52 -16.15 -38.31
C ALA A 846 6.98 -15.14 -37.24
N ILE A 847 6.13 -14.83 -36.24
CA ILE A 847 6.50 -13.97 -35.11
C ILE A 847 7.61 -14.63 -34.28
N LEU A 848 7.47 -15.92 -33.94
CA LEU A 848 8.47 -16.66 -33.19
C LEU A 848 9.82 -16.70 -33.91
N GLY A 849 9.80 -16.95 -35.23
CA GLY A 849 11.00 -16.87 -36.06
C GLY A 849 11.67 -15.48 -36.02
N ALA A 850 10.89 -14.40 -35.95
CA ALA A 850 11.45 -13.05 -35.78
C ALA A 850 12.12 -12.88 -34.42
N PHE A 851 11.51 -13.36 -33.34
CA PHE A 851 12.09 -13.32 -31.98
C PHE A 851 13.35 -14.19 -31.84
N HIS A 852 13.45 -15.27 -32.61
CA HIS A 852 14.66 -16.10 -32.71
C HIS A 852 15.71 -15.54 -33.68
N ASN A 853 15.45 -14.38 -34.30
CA ASN A 853 16.28 -13.77 -35.34
C ASN A 853 16.57 -14.72 -36.52
N GLU A 854 15.58 -15.52 -36.93
CA GLU A 854 15.72 -16.50 -38.00
C GLU A 854 15.61 -15.84 -39.38
N PRO A 855 16.65 -15.89 -40.23
CA PRO A 855 16.54 -15.42 -41.60
C PRO A 855 15.80 -16.45 -42.47
N PHE A 856 15.07 -15.97 -43.48
CA PHE A 856 14.48 -16.84 -44.50
C PHE A 856 14.80 -16.37 -45.92
N ARG A 857 14.55 -17.22 -46.90
CA ARG A 857 14.74 -16.90 -48.32
C ARG A 857 13.38 -16.82 -49.01
N ASP A 858 13.18 -15.75 -49.77
CA ASP A 858 12.07 -15.60 -50.70
C ASP A 858 12.57 -15.24 -52.11
N GLY A 859 11.65 -14.89 -53.01
CA GLY A 859 11.96 -14.49 -54.38
C GLY A 859 12.87 -13.26 -54.52
N GLN A 860 13.12 -12.51 -53.45
CA GLN A 860 13.98 -11.31 -53.43
C GLN A 860 15.34 -11.57 -52.76
N GLY A 861 15.58 -12.76 -52.19
CA GLY A 861 16.83 -13.12 -51.54
C GLY A 861 16.66 -13.56 -50.09
N VAL A 862 17.74 -13.48 -49.30
CA VAL A 862 17.69 -13.75 -47.86
C VAL A 862 17.21 -12.48 -47.16
N PHE A 863 16.24 -12.61 -46.26
CA PHE A 863 15.70 -11.53 -45.45
C PHE A 863 15.84 -11.87 -43.96
N SER A 864 16.42 -10.94 -43.19
CA SER A 864 16.64 -11.07 -41.75
C SER A 864 15.61 -10.24 -40.97
N PRO A 865 15.22 -10.66 -39.75
CA PRO A 865 14.29 -9.92 -38.90
C PRO A 865 14.80 -8.54 -38.45
N THR A 866 16.05 -8.46 -37.98
CA THR A 866 16.65 -7.24 -37.42
C THR A 866 17.70 -6.61 -38.34
N ASP A 867 18.01 -5.32 -38.17
CA ASP A 867 19.11 -4.63 -38.85
C ASP A 867 20.49 -4.75 -38.17
N ASP A 868 20.68 -5.82 -37.39
CA ASP A 868 21.87 -6.17 -36.59
C ASP A 868 22.13 -5.27 -35.35
N ASP A 869 21.16 -4.45 -34.93
CA ASP A 869 21.21 -3.65 -33.69
C ASP A 869 20.85 -4.44 -32.40
N ARG A 870 20.57 -5.74 -32.54
CA ARG A 870 20.13 -6.70 -31.51
C ARG A 870 18.76 -6.40 -30.88
N THR A 871 18.00 -5.47 -31.43
CA THR A 871 16.66 -5.12 -30.96
C THR A 871 15.67 -5.33 -32.10
N LEU A 872 14.56 -5.99 -31.82
CA LEU A 872 13.46 -6.09 -32.76
C LEU A 872 12.41 -5.03 -32.42
N THR A 873 12.17 -4.11 -33.35
CA THR A 873 11.09 -3.13 -33.29
C THR A 873 9.79 -3.66 -33.92
N ILE A 874 8.65 -3.02 -33.65
CA ILE A 874 7.39 -3.36 -34.35
C ILE A 874 7.48 -3.12 -35.86
N GLY A 875 8.22 -2.10 -36.28
CA GLY A 875 8.42 -1.81 -37.70
C GLY A 875 9.19 -2.92 -38.41
N GLU A 876 10.19 -3.50 -37.74
CA GLU A 876 10.94 -4.66 -38.25
C GLU A 876 10.11 -5.94 -38.21
N LEU A 877 9.47 -6.23 -37.08
CA LEU A 877 8.58 -7.38 -36.94
C LEU A 877 7.53 -7.40 -38.04
N TYR A 878 6.83 -6.28 -38.28
CA TYR A 878 5.81 -6.19 -39.32
C TYR A 878 6.39 -6.44 -40.71
N ARG A 879 7.53 -5.82 -41.07
CA ARG A 879 8.19 -6.05 -42.37
C ARG A 879 8.59 -7.51 -42.56
N TYR A 880 9.09 -8.15 -41.51
CA TYR A 880 9.48 -9.56 -41.53
C TYR A 880 8.28 -10.48 -41.76
N ILE A 881 7.25 -10.39 -40.92
CA ILE A 881 6.09 -11.28 -41.01
C ILE A 881 5.28 -11.04 -42.31
N SER A 882 5.20 -9.81 -42.81
CA SER A 882 4.51 -9.50 -44.08
C SER A 882 5.14 -10.19 -45.29
N ARG A 883 6.42 -10.61 -45.21
CA ARG A 883 7.09 -11.41 -46.24
C ARG A 883 7.15 -12.88 -45.87
N ARG A 884 7.37 -13.21 -44.59
CA ARG A 884 7.55 -14.58 -44.11
C ARG A 884 6.28 -15.41 -44.23
N VAL A 885 5.12 -14.86 -43.84
CA VAL A 885 3.85 -15.60 -43.83
C VAL A 885 3.45 -16.04 -45.25
N PRO A 886 3.41 -15.17 -46.28
CA PRO A 886 3.13 -15.61 -47.65
C PRO A 886 4.12 -16.67 -48.18
N GLN A 887 5.41 -16.52 -47.85
CA GLN A 887 6.42 -17.50 -48.26
C GLN A 887 6.20 -18.86 -47.60
N MET A 888 5.82 -18.90 -46.32
CA MET A 888 5.51 -20.15 -45.63
C MET A 888 4.33 -20.87 -46.28
N LEU A 889 3.28 -20.15 -46.69
CA LEU A 889 2.14 -20.75 -47.41
C LEU A 889 2.56 -21.36 -48.75
N LEU A 890 3.44 -20.69 -49.49
CA LEU A 890 4.01 -21.19 -50.75
C LEU A 890 4.82 -22.48 -50.52
N ASP A 891 5.74 -22.47 -49.55
CA ASP A 891 6.54 -23.64 -49.17
C ASP A 891 5.66 -24.80 -48.69
N ALA A 892 4.51 -24.45 -48.10
CA ALA A 892 3.51 -25.38 -47.64
C ALA A 892 2.60 -25.95 -48.74
N GLY A 893 2.62 -25.38 -49.95
CA GLY A 893 1.74 -25.75 -51.05
C GLY A 893 0.26 -25.40 -50.81
N LYS A 894 -0.03 -24.39 -49.98
CA LYS A 894 -1.41 -23.93 -49.70
C LYS A 894 -1.90 -23.05 -50.85
N GLN A 895 -3.18 -23.18 -51.23
CA GLN A 895 -3.78 -22.44 -52.36
C GLN A 895 -4.57 -21.18 -51.94
N GLY A 896 -4.24 -20.57 -50.80
CA GLY A 896 -4.86 -19.34 -50.30
C GLY A 896 -3.85 -18.24 -49.98
N ALA A 897 -4.35 -17.08 -49.57
CA ALA A 897 -3.55 -15.94 -49.15
C ALA A 897 -3.66 -15.71 -47.65
N GLN A 898 -2.57 -15.24 -47.05
CA GLN A 898 -2.53 -14.72 -45.70
C GLN A 898 -1.47 -13.62 -45.64
N HIS A 899 -1.93 -12.39 -45.48
CA HIS A 899 -1.09 -11.21 -45.38
C HIS A 899 -1.33 -10.52 -44.04
N PRO A 900 -0.35 -10.56 -43.13
CA PRO A 900 -0.38 -9.78 -41.91
C PRO A 900 -0.69 -8.31 -42.19
N TYR A 901 -1.53 -7.71 -41.35
CA TYR A 901 -2.06 -6.37 -41.57
C TYR A 901 -1.86 -5.47 -40.35
N LEU A 902 -1.34 -4.28 -40.62
CA LEU A 902 -1.25 -3.13 -39.73
C LEU A 902 -1.53 -1.88 -40.56
N SER A 903 -2.47 -1.03 -40.14
CA SER A 903 -2.82 0.16 -40.92
C SER A 903 -1.63 1.14 -41.00
N GLN A 904 -1.57 1.97 -42.05
CA GLN A 904 -0.45 2.92 -42.19
C GLN A 904 -0.38 3.92 -41.03
N GLU A 905 -1.53 4.37 -40.52
CA GLU A 905 -1.61 5.29 -39.39
C GLU A 905 -1.15 4.63 -38.08
N GLN A 906 -1.50 3.36 -37.86
CA GLN A 906 -0.98 2.59 -36.72
C GLN A 906 0.51 2.35 -36.87
N TYR A 907 0.98 1.88 -38.04
CA TYR A 907 2.40 1.64 -38.32
C TYR A 907 3.24 2.89 -38.05
N ALA A 908 2.85 4.06 -38.57
CA ALA A 908 3.57 5.30 -38.34
C ALA A 908 3.70 5.66 -36.85
N ARG A 909 2.74 5.25 -36.02
CA ARG A 909 2.72 5.50 -34.56
C ARG A 909 3.53 4.49 -33.76
N VAL A 910 3.60 3.22 -34.18
CA VAL A 910 4.19 2.14 -33.38
C VAL A 910 5.52 1.59 -33.89
N LYS A 911 5.93 1.92 -35.13
CA LYS A 911 7.08 1.30 -35.81
C LYS A 911 8.39 1.34 -35.03
N ASP A 912 8.63 2.38 -34.24
CA ASP A 912 9.90 2.60 -33.54
C ASP A 912 9.88 2.02 -32.10
N ILE A 913 8.82 1.32 -31.70
CA ILE A 913 8.71 0.69 -30.38
C ILE A 913 9.55 -0.59 -30.36
N PRO A 914 10.55 -0.71 -29.46
CA PRO A 914 11.30 -1.94 -29.28
C PRO A 914 10.45 -2.95 -28.50
N VAL A 915 10.44 -4.20 -28.95
CA VAL A 915 9.59 -5.26 -28.35
C VAL A 915 10.35 -6.51 -27.95
N PHE A 916 11.55 -6.73 -28.48
CA PHE A 916 12.35 -7.91 -28.13
C PHE A 916 13.84 -7.64 -28.28
N GLU A 917 14.67 -8.07 -27.33
CA GLU A 917 16.12 -8.12 -27.52
C GLU A 917 16.52 -9.51 -28.03
N VAL A 918 17.08 -9.59 -29.25
CA VAL A 918 17.48 -10.87 -29.86
C VAL A 918 18.84 -11.32 -29.30
N GLY A 919 18.96 -12.63 -28.99
CA GLY A 919 20.22 -13.21 -28.53
C GLY A 919 21.27 -13.23 -29.64
N GLY A 920 22.54 -12.99 -29.29
CA GLY A 920 23.64 -13.23 -30.24
C GLY A 920 23.74 -14.72 -30.54
N ASN A 921 23.82 -15.08 -31.83
CA ASN A 921 24.19 -16.43 -32.25
C ASN A 921 25.55 -16.79 -31.64
N ASN A 922 25.55 -17.69 -30.65
CA ASN A 922 26.74 -18.45 -30.28
C ASN A 922 26.64 -19.85 -30.88
#